data_AF-A0A833XC15-F1
#
_entry.id   AF-A0A833XC15-F1
#
_cell.length_a   1.000
_cell.length_b   1.000
_cell.length_c   1.000
_cell.angle_alpha   90.00
_cell.angle_beta   90.00
_cell.angle_gamma   90.00
#
_symmetry.space_group_name_H-M   'P 1'
#
loop_
_entity.id
_entity.type
_entity.pdbx_description
1 polymer ?
#
loop_
_entity_poly.entity_id
_entity_poly.type
_entity_poly.pdbx_seq_one_letter_code
_entity_poly.pdbx_strand_id
1 'polypeptide(L)'
;MEISLLKVFLNNISSFFRLSSCDNLNSEPVLKYYQKAEEILKLLKPVLDVIVDSEIASDEVLIKAFEELSRSVEESRELFENWQSLSSKVYFILQIEPLISKIRTSGLDIFQLLKASLEHLPDELSSASLEHCIQKIKHKGYEQTSSVIKEAIRDQAEGVGPSSEILVKIAESLSLRSNQEILIEAVALEKLKENAEQAEKTGEAEYIDQIISVVTRMHDRLIMIKQSQSCSPVQIPADFCCPLSLELMTDPVIVSSGQTYERAFIKKWIDLGLTVCPKTRQTLAHPNLIPNYTVKALIANWCESNNVKLPDPLKSMSLNSPLSLLGNTESGATRESPVFPHSRGNQPISLESSPSMDSPSKNLISSGGGHREGTSPLHPRSSSEGSFTGVVGNGQDMEIARISLTSSEDRSANSDERTMDSVCQPTTSLSGEQFSNSIGTEQSSQSHNRTASASSVLSGANFSQRTSGDVDEASHISANLTGYSSDASGEMKPEPQAATLTLTHREPEFPSRLETRSRSQTIWRRPSERFGPRLLSSPVSETRADLSGIETQVRKLVDDLKSTSLDTQREATAGLRLLAKHNMDNRIVIASCGAISMLVDLLCSTDTKIQENAVTALLNLSINDNNKTAIANANAIEPLIYVLERGSPEARENSAATLFSLSVIEDNKVRIGRSGAIAPLVDLLGNGTPRGKKDAATALFNLSIFHENKARIVQAGAVKYLVELMDPAAGMVDKAVAVLANLATIPEGRTAIGQEGGIPVLVEVVELGSARGKENAAAALLHLCTTSSRFHSMVLQEGAVPPLVALSQSGTPRAKEKAQALLSHFRNHRHGNAGRG
;
A
#
# COMPACT_ATOMS: atom_id res chain seq x y z
N MET A 1 -45.04 26.50 -23.54
CA MET A 1 -44.00 27.15 -24.34
C MET A 1 -42.77 26.29 -24.21
N GLU A 2 -42.53 25.43 -25.19
CA GLU A 2 -41.35 24.57 -25.18
C GLU A 2 -40.14 25.43 -25.56
N ILE A 3 -39.04 25.30 -24.81
CA ILE A 3 -37.80 25.98 -25.12
C ILE A 3 -37.15 25.15 -26.23
N SER A 4 -36.91 25.73 -27.41
CA SER A 4 -36.29 24.98 -28.50
C SER A 4 -34.94 24.42 -28.07
N LEU A 5 -34.66 23.16 -28.43
CA LEU A 5 -33.50 22.42 -27.95
C LEU A 5 -32.18 23.15 -28.27
N LEU A 6 -32.14 23.85 -29.40
CA LEU A 6 -31.03 24.71 -29.81
C LEU A 6 -30.82 25.93 -28.88
N LYS A 7 -31.88 26.51 -28.29
CA LYS A 7 -31.76 27.59 -27.27
C LYS A 7 -31.20 27.07 -25.95
N VAL A 8 -31.50 25.82 -25.57
CA VAL A 8 -30.84 25.15 -24.43
C VAL A 8 -29.35 24.94 -24.75
N PHE A 9 -29.03 24.37 -25.91
CA PHE A 9 -27.65 24.12 -26.31
C PHE A 9 -26.79 25.40 -26.40
N LEU A 10 -27.34 26.50 -26.95
CA LEU A 10 -26.66 27.80 -26.99
C LEU A 10 -26.37 28.39 -25.60
N ASN A 11 -27.23 28.12 -24.61
CA ASN A 11 -26.95 28.44 -23.21
C ASN A 11 -25.83 27.57 -22.64
N ASN A 12 -25.77 26.28 -22.98
CA ASN A 12 -24.72 25.37 -22.49
C ASN A 12 -23.34 25.75 -23.05
N ILE A 13 -23.23 26.14 -24.33
CA ILE A 13 -22.00 26.75 -24.88
C ILE A 13 -21.65 28.05 -24.13
N SER A 14 -22.64 28.89 -23.87
CA SER A 14 -22.45 30.16 -23.15
C SER A 14 -22.09 29.97 -21.67
N SER A 15 -22.38 28.79 -21.09
CA SER A 15 -21.89 28.35 -19.78
C SER A 15 -20.44 27.85 -19.88
N PHE A 16 -20.14 27.01 -20.87
CA PHE A 16 -18.79 26.49 -21.14
C PHE A 16 -17.75 27.62 -21.25
N PHE A 17 -18.06 28.71 -21.95
CA PHE A 17 -17.15 29.86 -22.07
C PHE A 17 -16.86 30.58 -20.74
N ARG A 18 -17.73 30.45 -19.71
CA ARG A 18 -17.49 31.07 -18.38
C ARG A 18 -16.39 30.35 -17.60
N LEU A 19 -16.11 29.09 -17.93
CA LEU A 19 -15.04 28.32 -17.29
C LEU A 19 -13.65 28.92 -17.51
N SER A 20 -13.47 29.75 -18.55
CA SER A 20 -12.27 30.57 -18.76
C SER A 20 -11.89 31.47 -17.56
N SER A 21 -12.82 31.70 -16.62
CA SER A 21 -12.60 32.45 -15.38
C SER A 21 -12.31 31.59 -14.14
N CYS A 22 -12.23 30.27 -14.27
CA CYS A 22 -11.99 29.34 -13.15
C CYS A 22 -10.49 29.08 -12.93
N ASP A 23 -9.96 29.46 -11.76
CA ASP A 23 -8.55 29.25 -11.36
C ASP A 23 -8.08 27.79 -11.41
N ASN A 24 -8.99 26.82 -11.38
CA ASN A 24 -8.67 25.39 -11.47
C ASN A 24 -8.03 24.99 -12.81
N LEU A 25 -8.29 25.74 -13.90
CA LEU A 25 -7.82 25.38 -15.25
C LEU A 25 -6.33 25.67 -15.50
N ASN A 26 -5.59 26.24 -14.53
CA ASN A 26 -4.17 26.63 -14.66
C ASN A 26 -3.17 25.47 -14.88
N SER A 27 -3.62 24.22 -15.05
CA SER A 27 -2.80 23.07 -15.42
C SER A 27 -2.55 23.06 -16.93
N GLU A 28 -1.27 23.12 -17.35
CA GLU A 28 -0.83 23.22 -18.75
C GLU A 28 -1.58 22.29 -19.75
N PRO A 29 -1.71 20.96 -19.52
CA PRO A 29 -2.52 20.11 -20.41
C PRO A 29 -4.02 20.44 -20.36
N VAL A 30 -4.59 20.76 -19.20
CA VAL A 30 -6.04 21.02 -19.06
C VAL A 30 -6.44 22.30 -19.79
N LEU A 31 -5.66 23.37 -19.63
CA LEU A 31 -5.84 24.63 -20.35
C LEU A 31 -5.76 24.41 -21.88
N LYS A 32 -4.81 23.58 -22.33
CA LYS A 32 -4.61 23.22 -23.74
C LYS A 32 -5.80 22.48 -24.35
N TYR A 33 -6.44 21.56 -23.63
CA TYR A 33 -7.67 20.90 -24.11
C TYR A 33 -8.90 21.81 -24.00
N TYR A 34 -9.02 22.64 -22.94
CA TYR A 34 -10.08 23.66 -22.84
C TYR A 34 -10.04 24.62 -24.03
N GLN A 35 -8.87 25.18 -24.35
CA GLN A 35 -8.69 26.10 -25.48
C GLN A 35 -9.11 25.47 -26.81
N LYS A 36 -8.79 24.19 -27.08
CA LYS A 36 -9.23 23.51 -28.31
C LYS A 36 -10.75 23.41 -28.41
N ALA A 37 -11.42 23.00 -27.32
CA ALA A 37 -12.88 22.93 -27.28
C ALA A 37 -13.49 24.32 -27.48
N GLU A 38 -12.95 25.31 -26.77
CA GLU A 38 -13.39 26.70 -26.84
C GLU A 38 -13.23 27.31 -28.25
N GLU A 39 -12.11 27.06 -28.94
CA GLU A 39 -11.89 27.52 -30.32
C GLU A 39 -12.87 26.91 -31.32
N ILE A 40 -13.23 25.63 -31.17
CA ILE A 40 -14.23 24.97 -32.03
C ILE A 40 -15.62 25.56 -31.75
N LEU A 41 -15.99 25.72 -30.48
CA LEU A 41 -17.28 26.29 -30.08
C LEU A 41 -17.41 27.77 -30.45
N LYS A 42 -16.32 28.54 -30.46
CA LYS A 42 -16.27 29.94 -30.96
C LYS A 42 -16.54 30.05 -32.47
N LEU A 43 -16.31 28.99 -33.25
CA LEU A 43 -16.69 28.92 -34.66
C LEU A 43 -18.15 28.46 -34.86
N LEU A 44 -18.64 27.57 -33.99
CA LEU A 44 -20.00 27.02 -34.06
C LEU A 44 -21.06 28.02 -33.58
N LYS A 45 -20.90 28.62 -32.39
CA LYS A 45 -21.94 29.44 -31.75
C LYS A 45 -22.50 30.55 -32.64
N PRO A 46 -21.71 31.38 -33.35
CA PRO A 46 -22.27 32.46 -34.19
C PRO A 46 -23.17 31.96 -35.32
N VAL A 47 -22.90 30.77 -35.87
CA VAL A 47 -23.74 30.15 -36.91
C VAL A 47 -25.04 29.62 -36.31
N LEU A 48 -24.95 28.97 -35.14
CA LEU A 48 -26.09 28.45 -34.41
C LEU A 48 -27.02 29.56 -33.88
N ASP A 49 -26.47 30.69 -33.47
CA ASP A 49 -27.23 31.88 -33.04
C ASP A 49 -28.09 32.47 -34.18
N VAL A 50 -27.65 32.42 -35.44
CA VAL A 50 -28.42 32.90 -36.61
C VAL A 50 -29.52 31.91 -37.00
N ILE A 51 -29.31 30.61 -36.80
CA ILE A 51 -30.26 29.55 -37.19
C ILE A 51 -31.35 29.34 -36.12
N VAL A 52 -31.16 29.84 -34.89
CA VAL A 52 -31.98 29.53 -33.71
C VAL A 52 -33.48 29.83 -33.83
N ASP A 53 -33.86 30.76 -34.71
CA ASP A 53 -35.23 31.17 -35.03
C ASP A 53 -35.60 30.97 -36.52
N SER A 54 -34.83 30.13 -37.24
CA SER A 54 -35.09 29.70 -38.62
C SER A 54 -35.89 28.39 -38.67
N GLU A 55 -36.68 28.17 -39.73
CA GLU A 55 -37.39 26.92 -39.98
C GLU A 55 -36.44 25.70 -40.04
N ILE A 56 -35.19 25.90 -40.47
CA ILE A 56 -34.12 24.88 -40.48
C ILE A 56 -33.89 24.26 -39.09
N ALA A 57 -34.10 25.00 -38.00
CA ALA A 57 -33.92 24.47 -36.64
C ALA A 57 -34.93 23.36 -36.28
N SER A 58 -35.92 23.09 -37.13
CA SER A 58 -36.93 22.04 -36.97
C SER A 58 -36.65 20.76 -37.79
N ASP A 59 -35.55 20.71 -38.56
CA ASP A 59 -35.16 19.52 -39.33
C ASP A 59 -34.71 18.37 -38.40
N GLU A 60 -35.29 17.17 -38.56
CA GLU A 60 -35.04 16.02 -37.67
C GLU A 60 -33.57 15.55 -37.65
N VAL A 61 -32.85 15.69 -38.78
CA VAL A 61 -31.45 15.26 -38.90
C VAL A 61 -30.53 16.26 -38.20
N LEU A 62 -30.79 17.56 -38.36
CA LEU A 62 -30.09 18.63 -37.64
C LEU A 62 -30.40 18.62 -36.15
N ILE A 63 -31.66 18.39 -35.73
CA ILE A 63 -32.02 18.24 -34.30
C ILE A 63 -31.18 17.14 -33.65
N LYS A 64 -31.10 15.96 -34.28
CA LYS A 64 -30.29 14.84 -33.77
C LYS A 64 -28.79 15.17 -33.70
N ALA A 65 -28.26 15.92 -34.67
CA ALA A 65 -26.88 16.39 -34.65
C ALA A 65 -26.63 17.45 -33.55
N PHE A 66 -27.60 18.34 -33.30
CA PHE A 66 -27.56 19.29 -32.18
C PHE A 66 -27.61 18.57 -30.83
N GLU A 67 -28.42 17.51 -30.67
CA GLU A 67 -28.45 16.70 -29.46
C GLU A 67 -27.10 16.03 -29.16
N GLU A 68 -26.46 15.42 -30.17
CA GLU A 68 -25.17 14.75 -29.98
C GLU A 68 -24.04 15.74 -29.66
N LEU A 69 -24.01 16.89 -30.35
CA LEU A 69 -23.07 17.95 -30.06
C LEU A 69 -23.32 18.56 -28.67
N SER A 70 -24.57 18.83 -28.31
CA SER A 70 -24.95 19.38 -27.01
C SER A 70 -24.54 18.46 -25.87
N ARG A 71 -24.83 17.16 -25.98
CA ARG A 71 -24.38 16.14 -25.02
C ARG A 71 -22.86 16.11 -24.88
N SER A 72 -22.14 16.15 -26.00
CA SER A 72 -20.66 16.13 -25.99
C SER A 72 -20.05 17.39 -25.37
N VAL A 73 -20.71 18.55 -25.51
CA VAL A 73 -20.34 19.81 -24.84
C VAL A 73 -20.66 19.78 -23.35
N GLU A 74 -21.78 19.17 -22.97
CA GLU A 74 -22.17 18.98 -21.55
C GLU A 74 -21.19 18.07 -20.82
N GLU A 75 -20.94 16.86 -21.35
CA GLU A 75 -19.94 15.89 -20.86
C GLU A 75 -18.55 16.56 -20.73
N SER A 76 -18.19 17.42 -21.70
CA SER A 76 -16.93 18.18 -21.64
C SER A 76 -16.94 19.25 -20.55
N ARG A 77 -18.05 19.99 -20.38
CA ARG A 77 -18.17 21.05 -19.36
C ARG A 77 -18.03 20.46 -17.96
N GLU A 78 -18.72 19.36 -17.69
CA GLU A 78 -18.66 18.66 -16.40
C GLU A 78 -17.23 18.20 -16.06
N LEU A 79 -16.45 17.71 -17.03
CA LEU A 79 -15.05 17.33 -16.81
C LEU A 79 -14.13 18.51 -16.47
N PHE A 80 -14.39 19.71 -17.01
CA PHE A 80 -13.65 20.93 -16.66
C PHE A 80 -14.12 21.54 -15.33
N GLU A 81 -15.42 21.48 -15.03
CA GLU A 81 -16.03 21.95 -13.76
C GLU A 81 -15.55 21.10 -12.57
N ASN A 82 -15.48 19.78 -12.73
CA ASN A 82 -15.01 18.85 -11.70
C ASN A 82 -13.48 18.70 -11.63
N TRP A 83 -12.70 19.42 -12.46
CA TRP A 83 -11.24 19.33 -12.42
C TRP A 83 -10.66 19.95 -11.15
N GLN A 84 -9.74 19.21 -10.51
CA GLN A 84 -9.01 19.61 -9.31
C GLN A 84 -7.50 19.50 -9.55
N SER A 85 -6.69 20.31 -8.86
CA SER A 85 -5.23 20.36 -9.04
C SER A 85 -4.48 19.05 -8.70
N LEU A 86 -5.15 18.09 -8.04
CA LEU A 86 -4.65 16.76 -7.70
C LEU A 86 -5.37 15.62 -8.45
N SER A 87 -6.20 15.94 -9.45
CA SER A 87 -6.83 14.93 -10.32
C SER A 87 -5.80 14.33 -11.29
N SER A 88 -6.02 13.09 -11.73
CA SER A 88 -5.15 12.42 -12.70
C SER A 88 -5.23 13.11 -14.06
N LYS A 89 -4.08 13.60 -14.55
CA LYS A 89 -3.96 14.15 -15.90
C LYS A 89 -4.12 13.06 -16.95
N VAL A 90 -3.62 11.84 -16.69
CA VAL A 90 -3.69 10.70 -17.62
C VAL A 90 -5.14 10.30 -17.87
N TYR A 91 -5.89 10.07 -16.79
CA TYR A 91 -7.31 9.73 -16.87
C TYR A 91 -8.12 10.87 -17.50
N PHE A 92 -7.85 12.13 -17.14
CA PHE A 92 -8.50 13.29 -17.74
C PHE A 92 -8.30 13.37 -19.26
N ILE A 93 -7.07 13.20 -19.78
CA ILE A 93 -6.81 13.17 -21.23
C ILE A 93 -7.54 12.00 -21.91
N LEU A 94 -7.58 10.83 -21.28
CA LEU A 94 -8.28 9.66 -21.82
C LEU A 94 -9.78 9.90 -22.02
N GLN A 95 -10.42 10.73 -21.18
CA GLN A 95 -11.83 11.10 -21.29
C GLN A 95 -12.08 12.32 -22.20
N ILE A 96 -11.32 13.43 -22.07
CA ILE A 96 -11.63 14.68 -22.77
C ILE A 96 -11.24 14.67 -24.26
N GLU A 97 -10.18 13.96 -24.65
CA GLU A 97 -9.71 13.93 -26.05
C GLU A 97 -10.74 13.26 -27.00
N PRO A 98 -11.39 12.13 -26.64
CA PRO A 98 -12.56 11.62 -27.36
C PRO A 98 -13.71 12.62 -27.48
N LEU A 99 -14.06 13.36 -26.41
CA LEU A 99 -15.18 14.30 -26.43
C LEU A 99 -14.91 15.52 -27.33
N ILE A 100 -13.68 16.06 -27.30
CA ILE A 100 -13.26 17.11 -28.22
C ILE A 100 -13.27 16.60 -29.67
N SER A 101 -12.96 15.32 -29.90
CA SER A 101 -13.11 14.69 -31.21
C SER A 101 -14.59 14.63 -31.65
N LYS A 102 -15.53 14.22 -30.76
CA LYS A 102 -16.98 14.26 -31.03
C LYS A 102 -17.46 15.67 -31.35
N ILE A 103 -17.12 16.67 -30.52
CA ILE A 103 -17.48 18.09 -30.72
C ILE A 103 -17.01 18.57 -32.10
N ARG A 104 -15.81 18.16 -32.51
CA ARG A 104 -15.24 18.47 -33.83
C ARG A 104 -15.98 17.77 -34.97
N THR A 105 -16.34 16.49 -34.84
CA THR A 105 -17.06 15.76 -35.90
C THR A 105 -18.49 16.24 -36.02
N SER A 106 -19.29 16.22 -34.95
CA SER A 106 -20.69 16.68 -34.98
C SER A 106 -20.80 18.14 -35.42
N GLY A 107 -19.84 19.01 -35.06
CA GLY A 107 -19.76 20.37 -35.57
C GLY A 107 -19.46 20.48 -37.08
N LEU A 108 -18.61 19.60 -37.62
CA LEU A 108 -18.39 19.50 -39.08
C LEU A 108 -19.61 18.91 -39.80
N ASP A 109 -20.32 17.97 -39.19
CA ASP A 109 -21.49 17.33 -39.77
C ASP A 109 -22.69 18.29 -39.81
N ILE A 110 -22.90 19.09 -38.75
CA ILE A 110 -23.83 20.23 -38.75
C ILE A 110 -23.51 21.20 -39.88
N PHE A 111 -22.26 21.63 -40.05
CA PHE A 111 -21.91 22.54 -41.16
C PHE A 111 -22.06 21.90 -42.54
N GLN A 112 -21.91 20.58 -42.68
CA GLN A 112 -22.17 19.87 -43.94
C GLN A 112 -23.67 19.78 -44.25
N LEU A 113 -24.51 19.48 -43.25
CA LEU A 113 -25.97 19.46 -43.37
C LEU A 113 -26.51 20.85 -43.73
N LEU A 114 -26.06 21.91 -43.04
CA LEU A 114 -26.42 23.30 -43.36
C LEU A 114 -25.96 23.72 -44.76
N LYS A 115 -24.83 23.20 -45.25
CA LYS A 115 -24.36 23.41 -46.62
C LYS A 115 -25.14 22.58 -47.66
N ALA A 116 -25.86 21.53 -47.26
CA ALA A 116 -26.80 20.83 -48.13
C ALA A 116 -28.14 21.59 -48.22
N SER A 117 -28.65 22.08 -47.09
CA SER A 117 -29.95 22.79 -46.97
C SER A 117 -29.90 24.28 -47.36
N LEU A 118 -29.11 24.63 -48.38
CA LEU A 118 -28.83 26.02 -48.78
C LEU A 118 -30.07 26.83 -49.22
N GLU A 119 -31.15 26.17 -49.65
CA GLU A 119 -32.38 26.85 -50.12
C GLU A 119 -33.23 27.48 -48.99
N HIS A 120 -32.93 27.18 -47.72
CA HIS A 120 -33.67 27.67 -46.55
C HIS A 120 -32.81 28.50 -45.57
N LEU A 121 -31.56 28.81 -45.93
CA LEU A 121 -30.63 29.52 -45.06
C LEU A 121 -30.95 31.03 -44.97
N PRO A 122 -30.80 31.68 -43.79
CA PRO A 122 -30.84 33.14 -43.69
C PRO A 122 -29.71 33.81 -44.50
N ASP A 123 -30.01 34.95 -45.14
CA ASP A 123 -29.08 35.72 -46.01
C ASP A 123 -27.72 36.05 -45.34
N GLU A 124 -27.68 36.12 -44.02
CA GLU A 124 -26.48 36.42 -43.22
C GLU A 124 -25.42 35.30 -43.28
N LEU A 125 -25.80 34.07 -43.63
CA LEU A 125 -24.92 32.89 -43.67
C LEU A 125 -24.51 32.51 -45.10
N SER A 126 -23.50 33.19 -45.62
CA SER A 126 -22.94 32.82 -46.94
C SER A 126 -22.31 31.42 -46.96
N SER A 127 -22.46 30.69 -48.07
CA SER A 127 -21.82 29.38 -48.29
C SER A 127 -20.28 29.43 -48.15
N ALA A 128 -19.67 30.57 -48.48
CA ALA A 128 -18.24 30.81 -48.28
C ALA A 128 -17.86 30.94 -46.78
N SER A 129 -18.74 31.52 -45.96
CA SER A 129 -18.58 31.60 -44.50
C SER A 129 -18.59 30.20 -43.88
N LEU A 130 -19.54 29.35 -44.27
CA LEU A 130 -19.62 27.95 -43.82
C LEU A 130 -18.38 27.15 -44.24
N GLU A 131 -17.96 27.24 -45.51
CA GLU A 131 -16.74 26.55 -45.99
C GLU A 131 -15.50 26.98 -45.22
N HIS A 132 -15.31 28.28 -44.98
CA HIS A 132 -14.21 28.80 -44.17
C HIS A 132 -14.23 28.26 -42.72
N CYS A 133 -15.41 28.12 -42.11
CA CYS A 133 -15.56 27.51 -40.79
C CYS A 133 -15.27 25.99 -40.81
N ILE A 134 -15.74 25.26 -41.83
CA ILE A 134 -15.43 23.84 -42.06
C ILE A 134 -13.90 23.64 -42.16
N GLN A 135 -13.20 24.43 -42.97
CA GLN A 135 -11.76 24.31 -43.14
C GLN A 135 -10.99 24.63 -41.86
N LYS A 136 -11.43 25.64 -41.09
CA LYS A 136 -10.86 25.94 -39.77
C LYS A 136 -11.04 24.80 -38.77
N ILE A 137 -12.23 24.22 -38.63
CA ILE A 137 -12.46 23.10 -37.71
C ILE A 137 -11.69 21.84 -38.16
N LYS A 138 -11.59 21.57 -39.47
CA LYS A 138 -10.74 20.48 -40.01
C LYS A 138 -9.27 20.63 -39.60
N HIS A 139 -8.69 21.83 -39.75
CA HIS A 139 -7.27 22.08 -39.46
C HIS A 139 -6.94 22.18 -37.96
N LYS A 140 -7.95 22.29 -37.07
CA LYS A 140 -7.75 22.46 -35.62
C LYS A 140 -7.48 21.17 -34.84
N GLY A 141 -7.61 20.00 -35.45
CA GLY A 141 -7.49 18.72 -34.73
C GLY A 141 -6.62 17.68 -35.42
N TYR A 142 -5.44 17.43 -34.85
CA TYR A 142 -5.00 16.08 -34.50
C TYR A 142 -3.91 16.16 -33.42
N GLU A 143 -4.23 15.73 -32.21
CA GLU A 143 -3.26 15.36 -31.18
C GLU A 143 -3.63 13.94 -30.72
N GLN A 144 -2.64 13.11 -30.41
CA GLN A 144 -2.80 11.66 -30.32
C GLN A 144 -2.45 11.10 -28.94
N THR A 145 -2.50 11.94 -27.90
CA THR A 145 -2.07 11.56 -26.54
C THR A 145 -2.89 10.39 -25.99
N SER A 146 -4.21 10.38 -26.21
CA SER A 146 -5.10 9.29 -25.80
C SER A 146 -4.73 7.97 -26.51
N SER A 147 -4.39 8.03 -27.80
CA SER A 147 -3.90 6.87 -28.56
C SER A 147 -2.53 6.37 -28.10
N VAL A 148 -1.57 7.25 -27.81
CA VAL A 148 -0.23 6.87 -27.32
C VAL A 148 -0.30 6.28 -25.90
N ILE A 149 -1.19 6.79 -25.04
CA ILE A 149 -1.48 6.16 -23.73
C ILE A 149 -2.11 4.77 -23.92
N LYS A 150 -3.08 4.63 -24.83
CA LYS A 150 -3.71 3.35 -25.16
C LYS A 150 -2.76 2.35 -25.83
N GLU A 151 -1.74 2.83 -26.54
CA GLU A 151 -0.62 2.03 -27.05
C GLU A 151 0.24 1.51 -25.90
N ALA A 152 0.70 2.39 -25.01
CA ALA A 152 1.48 2.00 -23.83
C ALA A 152 0.77 0.95 -22.94
N ILE A 153 -0.56 1.05 -22.82
CA ILE A 153 -1.39 0.08 -22.08
C ILE A 153 -1.40 -1.29 -22.77
N ARG A 154 -1.52 -1.35 -24.10
CA ARG A 154 -1.45 -2.63 -24.84
C ARG A 154 -0.06 -3.25 -24.75
N ASP A 155 1.00 -2.48 -25.00
CA ASP A 155 2.38 -2.95 -24.88
C ASP A 155 2.64 -3.57 -23.49
N GLN A 156 2.09 -2.96 -22.44
CA GLN A 156 2.18 -3.42 -21.06
C GLN A 156 1.39 -4.71 -20.79
N ALA A 157 0.20 -4.86 -21.39
CA ALA A 157 -0.65 -6.05 -21.27
C ALA A 157 -0.14 -7.23 -22.10
N GLU A 158 0.46 -6.97 -23.27
CA GLU A 158 1.10 -7.97 -24.14
C GLU A 158 2.47 -8.44 -23.61
N GLY A 159 2.94 -7.90 -22.48
CA GLY A 159 4.17 -8.31 -21.79
C GLY A 159 5.47 -7.79 -22.41
N VAL A 160 5.41 -7.09 -23.54
CA VAL A 160 6.55 -6.41 -24.18
C VAL A 160 7.02 -5.21 -23.34
N GLY A 161 6.06 -4.49 -22.76
CA GLY A 161 6.27 -3.26 -22.01
C GLY A 161 6.40 -2.03 -22.92
N PRO A 162 5.86 -0.86 -22.50
CA PRO A 162 5.82 0.33 -23.34
C PRO A 162 7.22 0.82 -23.72
N SER A 163 7.39 1.17 -24.99
CA SER A 163 8.70 1.54 -25.52
C SER A 163 9.27 2.81 -24.88
N SER A 164 10.60 2.95 -24.97
CA SER A 164 11.32 4.15 -24.55
C SER A 164 10.69 5.44 -25.11
N GLU A 165 10.36 5.44 -26.40
CA GLU A 165 9.88 6.64 -27.09
C GLU A 165 8.44 7.01 -26.69
N ILE A 166 7.59 5.99 -26.48
CA ILE A 166 6.19 6.14 -26.05
C ILE A 166 6.12 6.81 -24.67
N LEU A 167 6.93 6.35 -23.71
CA LEU A 167 6.96 6.95 -22.37
C LEU A 167 7.44 8.41 -22.37
N VAL A 168 8.24 8.84 -23.37
CA VAL A 168 8.63 10.25 -23.53
C VAL A 168 7.43 11.09 -23.93
N LYS A 169 6.76 10.68 -25.01
CA LYS A 169 5.59 11.39 -25.58
C LYS A 169 4.47 11.53 -24.54
N ILE A 170 4.29 10.53 -23.67
CA ILE A 170 3.36 10.58 -22.54
C ILE A 170 3.82 11.60 -21.50
N ALA A 171 5.07 11.55 -21.02
CA ALA A 171 5.59 12.48 -20.01
C ALA A 171 5.53 13.95 -20.47
N GLU A 172 5.87 14.21 -21.74
CA GLU A 172 5.87 15.54 -22.34
C GLU A 172 4.43 16.06 -22.54
N SER A 173 3.51 15.25 -23.08
CA SER A 173 2.12 15.68 -23.33
C SER A 173 1.32 15.95 -22.05
N LEU A 174 1.69 15.32 -20.94
CA LEU A 174 1.08 15.50 -19.61
C LEU A 174 1.82 16.54 -18.75
N SER A 175 2.97 17.06 -19.19
CA SER A 175 3.86 17.89 -18.39
C SER A 175 4.20 17.23 -17.04
N LEU A 176 4.69 15.98 -17.09
CA LEU A 176 5.23 15.24 -15.95
C LEU A 176 6.76 15.38 -15.97
N ARG A 177 7.25 16.55 -15.57
CA ARG A 177 8.64 16.99 -15.76
C ARG A 177 9.57 16.57 -14.61
N SER A 178 9.05 15.93 -13.57
CA SER A 178 9.77 15.53 -12.36
C SER A 178 9.24 14.23 -11.75
N ASN A 179 10.10 13.56 -10.96
CA ASN A 179 9.74 12.38 -10.19
C ASN A 179 8.60 12.67 -9.17
N GLN A 180 8.55 13.89 -8.62
CA GLN A 180 7.46 14.30 -7.75
C GLN A 180 6.11 14.32 -8.49
N GLU A 181 6.04 14.84 -9.72
CA GLU A 181 4.80 14.88 -10.51
C GLU A 181 4.33 13.48 -10.92
N ILE A 182 5.24 12.59 -11.33
CA ILE A 182 4.92 11.18 -11.64
C ILE A 182 4.36 10.48 -10.40
N LEU A 183 4.94 10.74 -9.21
CA LEU A 183 4.46 10.17 -7.96
C LEU A 183 3.09 10.73 -7.54
N ILE A 184 2.79 12.01 -7.81
CA ILE A 184 1.48 12.64 -7.59
C ILE A 184 0.44 12.03 -8.53
N GLU A 185 0.74 11.92 -9.83
CA GLU A 185 -0.15 11.32 -10.83
C GLU A 185 -0.56 9.90 -10.43
N ALA A 186 0.38 9.10 -9.93
CA ALA A 186 0.10 7.77 -9.41
C ALA A 186 -0.77 7.76 -8.13
N VAL A 187 -0.68 8.76 -7.25
CA VAL A 187 -1.63 8.89 -6.11
C VAL A 187 -3.03 9.25 -6.62
N ALA A 188 -3.12 10.14 -7.60
CA ALA A 188 -4.39 10.55 -8.19
C ALA A 188 -5.11 9.37 -8.87
N LEU A 189 -4.34 8.50 -9.56
CA LEU A 189 -4.85 7.27 -10.16
C LEU A 189 -5.28 6.23 -9.11
N GLU A 190 -4.48 5.98 -8.07
CA GLU A 190 -4.88 5.03 -7.02
C GLU A 190 -6.17 5.48 -6.32
N LYS A 191 -6.35 6.79 -6.06
CA LYS A 191 -7.60 7.35 -5.54
C LYS A 191 -8.78 7.18 -6.50
N LEU A 192 -8.57 7.29 -7.82
CA LEU A 192 -9.62 7.01 -8.82
C LEU A 192 -10.00 5.53 -8.86
N LYS A 193 -9.03 4.63 -8.67
CA LYS A 193 -9.26 3.19 -8.54
C LYS A 193 -10.02 2.85 -7.26
N GLU A 194 -9.62 3.39 -6.10
CA GLU A 194 -10.38 3.28 -4.84
C GLU A 194 -11.84 3.74 -5.01
N ASN A 195 -12.07 4.87 -5.71
CA ASN A 195 -13.42 5.34 -6.03
C ASN A 195 -14.19 4.39 -6.98
N ALA A 196 -13.54 3.79 -7.97
CA ALA A 196 -14.16 2.86 -8.92
C ALA A 196 -14.51 1.52 -8.25
N GLU A 197 -13.62 1.00 -7.41
CA GLU A 197 -13.84 -0.18 -6.56
C GLU A 197 -14.99 0.06 -5.58
N GLN A 198 -15.03 1.23 -4.92
CA GLN A 198 -16.10 1.63 -4.00
C GLN A 198 -17.45 1.87 -4.73
N ALA A 199 -17.44 2.10 -6.04
CA ALA A 199 -18.63 2.18 -6.90
C ALA A 199 -18.97 0.84 -7.59
N GLU A 200 -18.33 -0.27 -7.18
CA GLU A 200 -18.50 -1.64 -7.72
C GLU A 200 -18.18 -1.79 -9.22
N LYS A 201 -17.47 -0.82 -9.82
CA LYS A 201 -17.11 -0.79 -11.24
C LYS A 201 -15.81 -1.54 -11.54
N THR A 202 -15.82 -2.86 -11.45
CA THR A 202 -14.60 -3.70 -11.60
C THR A 202 -13.81 -3.40 -12.87
N GLY A 203 -14.45 -3.34 -14.04
CA GLY A 203 -13.78 -3.05 -15.31
C GLY A 203 -13.20 -1.64 -15.43
N GLU A 204 -13.69 -0.66 -14.66
CA GLU A 204 -13.08 0.67 -14.58
C GLU A 204 -11.85 0.65 -13.65
N ALA A 205 -11.94 -0.04 -12.51
CA ALA A 205 -10.81 -0.24 -11.61
C ALA A 205 -9.65 -1.01 -12.28
N GLU A 206 -9.95 -2.09 -13.02
CA GLU A 206 -8.98 -2.87 -13.80
C GLU A 206 -8.30 -2.03 -14.90
N TYR A 207 -9.03 -1.11 -15.54
CA TYR A 207 -8.46 -0.20 -16.53
C TYR A 207 -7.57 0.87 -15.87
N ILE A 208 -7.95 1.38 -14.69
CA ILE A 208 -7.11 2.32 -13.92
C ILE A 208 -5.83 1.62 -13.41
N ASP A 209 -5.90 0.35 -13.01
CA ASP A 209 -4.71 -0.41 -12.59
C ASP A 209 -3.69 -0.57 -13.74
N GLN A 210 -4.15 -0.80 -14.97
CA GLN A 210 -3.30 -0.79 -16.17
C GLN A 210 -2.63 0.58 -16.38
N ILE A 211 -3.34 1.69 -16.15
CA ILE A 211 -2.76 3.04 -16.21
C ILE A 211 -1.71 3.23 -15.09
N ILE A 212 -1.98 2.76 -13.87
CA ILE A 212 -1.03 2.80 -12.74
C ILE A 212 0.25 2.01 -13.09
N SER A 213 0.14 0.88 -13.78
CA SER A 213 1.30 0.12 -14.28
C SER A 213 2.15 0.94 -15.25
N VAL A 214 1.54 1.68 -16.19
CA VAL A 214 2.29 2.55 -17.13
C VAL A 214 2.99 3.69 -16.39
N VAL A 215 2.31 4.37 -15.46
CA VAL A 215 2.92 5.46 -14.66
C VAL A 215 4.02 4.94 -13.73
N THR A 216 3.87 3.72 -13.20
CA THR A 216 4.94 3.04 -12.44
C THR A 216 6.15 2.75 -13.32
N ARG A 217 5.94 2.28 -14.56
CA ARG A 217 7.01 2.04 -15.53
C ARG A 217 7.78 3.32 -15.88
N MET A 218 7.11 4.48 -15.92
CA MET A 218 7.74 5.80 -16.06
C MET A 218 8.62 6.15 -14.84
N HIS A 219 8.14 5.89 -13.62
CA HIS A 219 8.92 6.09 -12.38
C HIS A 219 10.18 5.23 -12.34
N ASP A 220 10.06 3.92 -12.62
CA ASP A 220 11.20 3.00 -12.66
C ASP A 220 12.27 3.44 -13.66
N ARG A 221 11.84 3.87 -14.86
CA ARG A 221 12.76 4.36 -15.88
C ARG A 221 13.48 5.65 -15.45
N LEU A 222 12.80 6.55 -14.75
CA LEU A 222 13.42 7.76 -14.20
C LEU A 222 14.46 7.41 -13.11
N ILE A 223 14.21 6.40 -12.28
CA ILE A 223 15.21 5.87 -11.35
C ILE A 223 16.44 5.36 -12.11
N MET A 224 16.26 4.54 -13.16
CA MET A 224 17.37 4.03 -13.98
C MET A 224 18.18 5.15 -14.64
N ILE A 225 17.54 6.22 -15.09
CA ILE A 225 18.21 7.37 -15.73
C ILE A 225 18.96 8.23 -14.71
N LYS A 226 18.39 8.50 -13.53
CA LYS A 226 19.13 9.19 -12.45
C LYS A 226 20.33 8.36 -11.97
N GLN A 227 20.23 7.03 -11.96
CA GLN A 227 21.33 6.12 -11.61
C GLN A 227 22.44 6.06 -12.68
N SER A 228 22.13 6.24 -13.97
CA SER A 228 23.16 6.29 -15.02
C SER A 228 23.76 7.68 -15.21
N GLN A 229 23.04 8.75 -14.86
CA GLN A 229 23.51 10.14 -14.91
C GLN A 229 24.36 10.57 -13.71
N SER A 230 24.44 9.78 -12.63
CA SER A 230 25.32 10.08 -11.49
C SER A 230 26.79 9.88 -11.86
N CYS A 231 27.37 10.85 -12.56
CA CYS A 231 28.74 10.84 -13.08
C CYS A 231 29.81 11.11 -11.99
N SER A 232 29.59 10.59 -10.80
CA SER A 232 30.58 10.47 -9.73
C SER A 232 31.26 9.10 -9.82
N PRO A 233 32.59 8.99 -9.59
CA PRO A 233 33.28 7.70 -9.62
C PRO A 233 32.90 6.76 -8.46
N VAL A 234 32.05 7.23 -7.54
CA VAL A 234 31.46 6.47 -6.44
C VAL A 234 29.94 6.47 -6.60
N GLN A 235 29.32 5.29 -6.49
CA GLN A 235 27.86 5.14 -6.49
C GLN A 235 27.28 5.60 -5.14
N ILE A 236 26.25 6.43 -5.16
CA ILE A 236 25.53 6.88 -3.96
C ILE A 236 24.62 5.73 -3.45
N PRO A 237 24.71 5.31 -2.18
CA PRO A 237 23.79 4.34 -1.60
C PRO A 237 22.33 4.80 -1.67
N ALA A 238 21.42 3.93 -2.11
CA ALA A 238 20.02 4.28 -2.36
C ALA A 238 19.29 4.83 -1.11
N ASP A 239 19.63 4.36 0.09
CA ASP A 239 19.07 4.83 1.36
C ASP A 239 19.48 6.27 1.74
N PHE A 240 20.45 6.85 1.04
CA PHE A 240 20.88 8.25 1.20
C PHE A 240 20.17 9.21 0.23
N CYS A 241 19.47 8.69 -0.78
CA CYS A 241 18.69 9.49 -1.72
C CYS A 241 17.25 9.69 -1.25
N CYS A 242 16.71 10.88 -1.43
CA CYS A 242 15.31 11.21 -1.18
C CYS A 242 14.42 10.51 -2.22
N PRO A 243 13.43 9.69 -1.84
CA PRO A 243 12.55 9.02 -2.82
C PRO A 243 11.66 9.96 -3.65
N LEU A 244 11.54 11.25 -3.27
CA LEU A 244 10.80 12.26 -4.04
C LEU A 244 11.65 12.95 -5.11
N SER A 245 12.89 13.32 -4.83
CA SER A 245 13.79 14.01 -5.79
C SER A 245 14.75 13.08 -6.53
N LEU A 246 14.95 11.86 -6.01
CA LEU A 246 16.00 10.91 -6.43
C LEU A 246 17.43 11.44 -6.24
N GLU A 247 17.62 12.40 -5.32
CA GLU A 247 18.89 13.06 -5.04
C GLU A 247 19.30 12.93 -3.56
N LEU A 248 20.60 13.09 -3.30
CA LEU A 248 21.20 12.95 -1.97
C LEU A 248 20.55 13.90 -0.94
N MET A 249 20.13 13.37 0.20
CA MET A 249 19.46 14.15 1.25
C MET A 249 20.42 15.09 2.00
N THR A 250 20.04 16.36 2.09
CA THR A 250 20.77 17.42 2.83
C THR A 250 20.14 17.71 4.19
N ASP A 251 18.81 17.63 4.30
CA ASP A 251 18.08 17.65 5.57
C ASP A 251 17.06 16.49 5.65
N PRO A 252 17.52 15.25 5.90
CA PRO A 252 16.66 14.08 5.97
C PRO A 252 15.68 14.16 7.16
N VAL A 253 14.40 13.90 6.89
CA VAL A 253 13.31 13.82 7.86
C VAL A 253 12.49 12.54 7.68
N ILE A 254 11.99 12.01 8.79
CA ILE A 254 11.08 10.85 8.85
C ILE A 254 9.63 11.34 8.88
N VAL A 255 8.77 10.68 8.09
CA VAL A 255 7.29 10.77 8.18
C VAL A 255 6.73 9.61 9.02
N SER A 256 5.44 9.65 9.37
CA SER A 256 4.80 8.61 10.21
C SER A 256 4.86 7.17 9.65
N SER A 257 5.13 6.97 8.36
CA SER A 257 5.37 5.64 7.76
C SER A 257 6.81 5.11 7.95
N GLY A 258 7.65 5.83 8.70
CA GLY A 258 9.05 5.47 8.95
C GLY A 258 10.01 5.72 7.79
N GLN A 259 9.52 6.08 6.61
CA GLN A 259 10.37 6.45 5.46
C GLN A 259 11.03 7.81 5.67
N THR A 260 12.26 7.96 5.16
CA THR A 260 13.05 9.21 5.24
C THR A 260 13.07 9.92 3.88
N TYR A 261 12.98 11.26 3.91
CA TYR A 261 12.91 12.15 2.74
C TYR A 261 13.71 13.43 2.99
N GLU A 262 14.11 14.14 1.94
CA GLU A 262 14.53 15.55 2.02
C GLU A 262 13.34 16.43 2.45
N ARG A 263 13.51 17.25 3.49
CA ARG A 263 12.45 18.06 4.11
C ARG A 263 11.71 18.92 3.09
N ALA A 264 12.42 19.59 2.18
CA ALA A 264 11.80 20.50 1.22
C ALA A 264 10.73 19.80 0.35
N PHE A 265 11.05 18.62 -0.17
CA PHE A 265 10.17 17.88 -1.07
C PHE A 265 8.98 17.26 -0.33
N ILE A 266 9.21 16.63 0.84
CA ILE A 266 8.12 16.00 1.60
C ILE A 266 7.23 17.02 2.31
N LYS A 267 7.77 18.19 2.70
CA LYS A 267 6.93 19.30 3.17
C LYS A 267 6.04 19.80 2.04
N LYS A 268 6.58 20.08 0.85
CA LYS A 268 5.76 20.47 -0.33
C LYS A 268 4.67 19.44 -0.65
N TRP A 269 4.96 18.15 -0.52
CA TRP A 269 3.98 17.08 -0.71
C TRP A 269 2.83 17.15 0.32
N ILE A 270 3.14 17.34 1.61
CA ILE A 270 2.14 17.47 2.67
C ILE A 270 1.39 18.81 2.60
N ASP A 271 2.07 19.91 2.26
CA ASP A 271 1.48 21.24 2.05
C ASP A 271 0.49 21.24 0.86
N LEU A 272 0.66 20.34 -0.11
CA LEU A 272 -0.32 20.08 -1.19
C LEU A 272 -1.52 19.23 -0.74
N GLY A 273 -1.61 18.84 0.54
CA GLY A 273 -2.71 18.02 1.07
C GLY A 273 -2.56 16.51 0.82
N LEU A 274 -1.42 16.04 0.29
CA LEU A 274 -1.20 14.62 0.01
C LEU A 274 -0.84 13.86 1.29
N THR A 275 -1.86 13.30 1.94
CA THR A 275 -1.75 12.57 3.21
C THR A 275 -1.21 11.13 3.08
N VAL A 276 -0.68 10.72 1.93
CA VAL A 276 -0.09 9.37 1.72
C VAL A 276 1.42 9.42 1.59
N CYS A 277 2.10 8.34 1.99
CA CYS A 277 3.54 8.18 1.87
C CYS A 277 3.94 7.98 0.39
N PRO A 278 4.81 8.83 -0.20
CA PRO A 278 5.19 8.71 -1.61
C PRO A 278 5.78 7.35 -2.02
N LYS A 279 6.45 6.65 -1.09
CA LYS A 279 7.20 5.40 -1.37
C LYS A 279 6.47 4.13 -0.96
N THR A 280 5.62 4.17 0.07
CA THR A 280 4.88 2.98 0.54
C THR A 280 3.39 3.02 0.21
N ARG A 281 2.89 4.14 -0.36
CA ARG A 281 1.47 4.47 -0.63
C ARG A 281 0.54 4.46 0.60
N GLN A 282 1.01 4.05 1.77
CA GLN A 282 0.28 4.07 3.04
C GLN A 282 -0.10 5.49 3.47
N THR A 283 -1.31 5.68 3.98
CA THR A 283 -1.75 6.91 4.64
C THR A 283 -0.84 7.26 5.82
N LEU A 284 -0.46 8.53 5.92
CA LEU A 284 0.33 9.10 6.99
C LEU A 284 -0.58 9.41 8.19
N ALA A 285 -0.36 8.72 9.31
CA ALA A 285 -1.09 8.96 10.55
C ALA A 285 -0.97 10.40 11.09
N HIS A 286 0.08 11.14 10.71
CA HIS A 286 0.21 12.58 10.98
C HIS A 286 1.17 13.29 9.99
N PRO A 287 1.00 14.61 9.76
CA PRO A 287 1.88 15.40 8.89
C PRO A 287 3.24 15.77 9.52
N ASN A 288 3.50 15.42 10.78
CA ASN A 288 4.71 15.83 11.50
C ASN A 288 6.00 15.25 10.87
N LEU A 289 6.99 16.12 10.62
CA LEU A 289 8.29 15.78 10.03
C LEU A 289 9.38 15.73 11.10
N ILE A 290 9.86 14.53 11.45
CA ILE A 290 10.85 14.30 12.50
C ILE A 290 12.27 14.35 11.91
N PRO A 291 13.19 15.21 12.36
CA PRO A 291 14.56 15.25 11.83
C PRO A 291 15.33 13.93 12.03
N ASN A 292 15.92 13.39 10.97
CA ASN A 292 16.69 12.14 11.00
C ASN A 292 18.20 12.44 11.09
N TYR A 293 18.64 12.86 12.28
CA TYR A 293 20.05 13.18 12.54
C TYR A 293 20.99 11.99 12.28
N THR A 294 20.54 10.75 12.47
CA THR A 294 21.32 9.54 12.20
C THR A 294 21.65 9.40 10.71
N VAL A 295 20.66 9.49 9.83
CA VAL A 295 20.89 9.46 8.37
C VAL A 295 21.69 10.69 7.94
N LYS A 296 21.44 11.87 8.53
CA LYS A 296 22.23 13.08 8.24
C LYS A 296 23.72 12.90 8.54
N ALA A 297 24.06 12.26 9.67
CA ALA A 297 25.45 11.97 10.04
C ALA A 297 26.08 10.88 9.16
N LEU A 298 25.33 9.82 8.81
CA LEU A 298 25.80 8.77 7.90
C LEU A 298 26.10 9.32 6.50
N ILE A 299 25.24 10.19 5.98
CA ILE A 299 25.45 10.88 4.70
C ILE A 299 26.70 11.77 4.77
N ALA A 300 26.85 12.59 5.82
CA ALA A 300 28.00 13.47 5.98
C ALA A 300 29.33 12.69 6.02
N ASN A 301 29.41 11.62 6.80
CA ASN A 301 30.57 10.74 6.89
C ASN A 301 30.88 10.05 5.55
N TRP A 302 29.85 9.58 4.84
CA TRP A 302 30.02 9.01 3.50
C TRP A 302 30.51 10.04 2.48
N CYS A 303 29.98 11.26 2.52
CA CYS A 303 30.42 12.38 1.67
C CYS A 303 31.90 12.72 1.90
N GLU A 304 32.31 12.85 3.17
CA GLU A 304 33.70 13.08 3.56
C GLU A 304 34.63 11.95 3.10
N SER A 305 34.25 10.69 3.39
CA SER A 305 35.00 9.49 2.99
C SER A 305 35.20 9.35 1.47
N ASN A 306 34.29 9.90 0.67
CA ASN A 306 34.28 9.76 -0.80
C ASN A 306 34.57 11.08 -1.55
N ASN A 307 34.97 12.14 -0.84
CA ASN A 307 35.19 13.50 -1.39
C ASN A 307 33.98 14.10 -2.15
N VAL A 308 32.76 13.64 -1.85
CA VAL A 308 31.53 14.17 -2.45
C VAL A 308 31.10 15.40 -1.67
N LYS A 309 31.06 16.57 -2.33
CA LYS A 309 30.51 17.79 -1.71
C LYS A 309 28.99 17.67 -1.60
N LEU A 310 28.48 17.86 -0.39
CA LEU A 310 27.04 17.97 -0.13
C LEU A 310 26.42 19.09 -1.01
N PRO A 311 25.24 18.85 -1.61
CA PRO A 311 24.49 19.90 -2.28
C PRO A 311 24.16 21.06 -1.33
N ASP A 312 24.16 22.27 -1.87
CA ASP A 312 23.72 23.48 -1.18
C ASP A 312 22.19 23.41 -0.93
N PRO A 313 21.69 23.50 0.31
CA PRO A 313 20.26 23.41 0.62
C PRO A 313 19.38 24.43 -0.09
N LEU A 314 19.95 25.55 -0.58
CA LEU A 314 19.22 26.55 -1.38
C LEU A 314 19.24 26.25 -2.88
N LYS A 315 20.13 25.37 -3.35
CA LYS A 315 20.22 24.97 -4.78
C LYS A 315 19.43 23.71 -5.09
N SER A 316 19.14 22.85 -4.12
CA SER A 316 18.30 21.65 -4.31
C SER A 316 16.90 21.96 -4.86
N MET A 317 16.33 23.13 -4.54
CA MET A 317 15.06 23.58 -5.14
C MET A 317 15.22 24.06 -6.59
N SER A 318 16.39 24.57 -6.96
CA SER A 318 16.70 25.07 -8.32
C SER A 318 17.12 23.98 -9.31
N LEU A 319 17.51 22.79 -8.83
CA LEU A 319 17.87 21.65 -9.69
C LEU A 319 16.66 20.93 -10.32
N ASN A 320 15.44 21.42 -10.09
CA ASN A 320 14.26 21.15 -10.92
C ASN A 320 14.32 21.84 -12.31
N SER A 321 15.53 22.08 -12.84
CA SER A 321 15.69 22.21 -14.30
C SER A 321 15.16 20.93 -14.92
N PRO A 322 14.38 20.98 -16.01
CA PRO A 322 13.95 19.76 -16.68
C PRO A 322 15.20 18.99 -17.10
N LEU A 323 15.34 17.77 -16.60
CA LEU A 323 16.21 16.79 -17.26
C LEU A 323 15.65 16.61 -18.68
N SER A 324 16.54 16.39 -19.66
CA SER A 324 16.16 15.89 -21.00
C SER A 324 15.65 14.46 -20.85
N LEU A 325 14.43 14.35 -20.33
CA LEU A 325 14.12 13.40 -19.24
C LEU A 325 14.30 11.94 -19.64
N LEU A 326 14.07 11.67 -20.92
CA LEU A 326 13.99 10.35 -21.53
C LEU A 326 14.64 10.34 -22.94
N GLY A 327 15.34 11.42 -23.32
CA GLY A 327 15.79 11.70 -24.69
C GLY A 327 17.31 11.71 -24.86
N ASN A 328 17.89 10.53 -25.13
CA ASN A 328 19.22 10.36 -25.72
C ASN A 328 19.11 9.24 -26.76
N THR A 329 19.14 9.58 -28.05
CA THR A 329 19.24 8.60 -29.14
C THR A 329 20.67 8.07 -29.21
N GLU A 330 20.86 6.76 -29.15
CA GLU A 330 22.16 6.16 -29.46
C GLU A 330 22.52 6.41 -30.93
N SER A 331 23.61 7.15 -31.17
CA SER A 331 24.22 7.28 -32.48
C SER A 331 25.69 6.87 -32.36
N GLY A 332 26.02 5.68 -32.86
CA GLY A 332 27.33 5.08 -32.68
C GLY A 332 28.42 5.76 -33.52
N ALA A 333 29.48 6.23 -32.87
CA ALA A 333 30.73 6.62 -33.51
C ALA A 333 31.93 6.03 -32.75
N THR A 334 32.89 5.55 -33.52
CA THR A 334 34.16 4.91 -33.16
C THR A 334 34.86 5.39 -31.88
N ARG A 335 35.31 4.44 -31.06
CA ARG A 335 36.37 4.65 -30.06
C ARG A 335 37.67 5.11 -30.74
N GLU A 336 38.20 6.26 -30.35
CA GLU A 336 39.64 6.49 -30.29
C GLU A 336 40.00 7.12 -28.94
N SER A 337 41.21 6.86 -28.45
CA SER A 337 41.76 7.43 -27.21
C SER A 337 42.92 8.34 -27.54
N PRO A 338 43.12 9.44 -26.79
CA PRO A 338 44.48 9.66 -26.30
C PRO A 338 44.59 10.24 -24.88
N VAL A 339 45.42 9.56 -24.07
CA VAL A 339 46.64 10.11 -23.43
C VAL A 339 46.57 11.51 -22.78
N PHE A 340 46.78 11.56 -21.46
CA PHE A 340 47.14 12.76 -20.69
C PHE A 340 48.44 13.44 -21.19
N PRO A 341 48.55 14.77 -21.02
CA PRO A 341 49.79 15.30 -20.43
C PRO A 341 49.56 16.30 -19.28
N HIS A 342 50.65 16.61 -18.57
CA HIS A 342 50.67 17.35 -17.31
C HIS A 342 50.54 18.88 -17.44
N SER A 343 50.11 19.52 -16.34
CA SER A 343 50.18 20.96 -16.15
C SER A 343 51.62 21.48 -16.02
N ARG A 344 51.93 22.58 -16.72
CA ARG A 344 52.89 23.61 -16.28
C ARG A 344 52.38 24.98 -16.76
N GLY A 345 52.57 26.02 -15.96
CA GLY A 345 51.99 27.35 -16.17
C GLY A 345 53.00 28.43 -16.56
N ASN A 346 52.59 29.68 -16.31
CA ASN A 346 53.32 30.96 -16.48
C ASN A 346 53.39 31.53 -17.92
N GLN A 347 52.39 32.36 -18.25
CA GLN A 347 52.50 33.83 -18.45
C GLN A 347 53.90 34.50 -18.51
N PRO A 348 54.04 35.75 -19.07
CA PRO A 348 53.08 36.59 -19.86
C PRO A 348 53.74 37.41 -21.02
N ILE A 349 53.01 38.43 -21.54
CA ILE A 349 53.50 39.65 -22.28
C ILE A 349 54.04 39.43 -23.73
N SER A 350 53.88 40.31 -24.74
CA SER A 350 52.92 41.39 -25.13
C SER A 350 53.30 41.93 -26.53
N LEU A 351 52.39 42.65 -27.23
CA LEU A 351 52.67 43.65 -28.31
C LEU A 351 53.26 43.07 -29.64
N GLU A 352 53.10 43.66 -30.85
CA GLU A 352 52.34 44.83 -31.36
C GLU A 352 52.06 44.67 -32.88
N SER A 353 50.95 45.20 -33.43
CA SER A 353 50.87 45.89 -34.75
C SER A 353 49.43 46.08 -35.29
N SER A 354 49.18 47.25 -35.87
CA SER A 354 48.04 47.67 -36.71
C SER A 354 48.55 47.96 -38.15
N PRO A 355 47.79 48.47 -39.16
CA PRO A 355 46.39 48.96 -39.26
C PRO A 355 45.60 48.28 -40.43
N SER A 356 44.56 48.77 -41.14
CA SER A 356 43.92 50.11 -41.32
C SER A 356 42.54 50.04 -42.05
N MET A 357 41.60 50.93 -41.69
CA MET A 357 40.44 51.50 -42.46
C MET A 357 39.42 50.53 -43.14
N ASP A 358 38.18 50.92 -43.51
CA ASP A 358 37.49 52.23 -43.53
C ASP A 358 35.97 52.09 -43.19
N SER A 359 35.19 53.17 -43.26
CA SER A 359 33.78 53.33 -42.86
C SER A 359 32.78 53.39 -44.05
N PRO A 360 31.43 53.38 -43.84
CA PRO A 360 30.71 54.63 -43.52
C PRO A 360 29.42 54.52 -42.65
N SER A 361 28.93 55.69 -42.21
CA SER A 361 27.85 55.93 -41.24
C SER A 361 26.40 55.93 -41.79
N LYS A 362 25.40 55.85 -40.88
CA LYS A 362 24.28 56.82 -40.81
C LYS A 362 23.52 56.79 -39.46
N ASN A 363 22.89 57.90 -39.10
CA ASN A 363 22.41 58.28 -37.75
C ASN A 363 20.98 58.87 -37.76
N LEU A 364 20.55 59.37 -36.59
CA LEU A 364 19.41 60.28 -36.27
C LEU A 364 18.10 59.57 -35.83
N ILE A 365 17.28 60.06 -34.88
CA ILE A 365 17.35 61.33 -34.10
C ILE A 365 16.70 61.25 -32.68
N SER A 366 17.02 62.29 -31.88
CA SER A 366 16.37 62.92 -30.68
C SER A 366 14.89 62.60 -30.33
N SER A 367 14.37 62.72 -29.10
CA SER A 367 14.76 63.48 -27.85
C SER A 367 14.19 62.80 -26.58
N GLY A 368 14.45 63.18 -25.31
CA GLY A 368 15.42 64.14 -24.73
C GLY A 368 14.91 64.94 -23.49
N GLY A 369 15.29 64.54 -22.26
CA GLY A 369 15.04 65.25 -20.97
C GLY A 369 13.93 64.60 -20.09
N GLY A 370 14.08 64.35 -18.78
CA GLY A 370 15.19 64.52 -17.80
C GLY A 370 14.91 63.66 -16.54
N HIS A 371 15.34 63.93 -15.30
CA HIS A 371 16.25 64.96 -14.73
C HIS A 371 16.60 64.61 -13.24
N ARG A 372 17.86 64.82 -12.80
CA ARG A 372 18.38 64.81 -11.39
C ARG A 372 18.42 63.46 -10.65
N GLU A 373 19.59 62.88 -10.35
CA GLU A 373 20.60 63.18 -9.28
C GLU A 373 20.22 62.61 -7.89
N GLY A 374 21.04 61.77 -7.21
CA GLY A 374 22.34 61.20 -7.61
C GLY A 374 23.03 60.33 -6.53
N THR A 375 24.31 60.00 -6.77
CA THR A 375 25.33 59.38 -5.87
C THR A 375 25.13 57.96 -5.30
N SER A 376 25.97 57.02 -5.76
CA SER A 376 26.41 55.79 -5.07
C SER A 376 27.47 56.11 -3.98
N PRO A 377 27.91 55.18 -3.08
CA PRO A 377 28.99 54.24 -3.48
C PRO A 377 29.14 52.88 -2.73
N LEU A 378 29.79 51.94 -3.42
CA LEU A 378 30.81 50.95 -2.98
C LEU A 378 30.56 49.90 -1.86
N HIS A 379 31.00 48.66 -2.20
CA HIS A 379 31.47 47.61 -1.28
C HIS A 379 32.85 47.92 -0.68
N PRO A 380 33.23 47.22 0.42
CA PRO A 380 34.56 46.62 0.51
C PRO A 380 34.52 45.07 0.56
N ARG A 381 35.71 44.46 0.52
CA ARG A 381 35.97 43.01 0.54
C ARG A 381 36.70 42.58 1.83
N SER A 382 36.75 41.26 2.02
CA SER A 382 37.94 40.49 2.44
C SER A 382 38.17 40.23 3.94
N SER A 383 38.55 38.97 4.23
CA SER A 383 39.60 38.48 5.16
C SER A 383 39.74 39.04 6.59
N SER A 384 40.25 38.29 7.58
CA SER A 384 40.49 36.84 7.80
C SER A 384 41.23 36.75 9.15
N GLU A 385 40.82 35.84 10.04
CA GLU A 385 41.56 35.44 11.25
C GLU A 385 41.92 36.56 12.27
N GLY A 386 42.55 36.17 13.39
CA GLY A 386 43.18 37.09 14.35
C GLY A 386 42.38 37.41 15.62
N SER A 387 42.44 36.53 16.62
CA SER A 387 42.09 36.85 18.01
C SER A 387 42.99 37.95 18.57
N PHE A 388 42.49 38.90 19.38
CA PHE A 388 43.28 39.55 20.45
C PHE A 388 42.44 40.34 21.48
N THR A 389 42.94 40.38 22.72
CA THR A 389 42.55 41.20 23.91
C THR A 389 41.21 40.89 24.62
N GLY A 390 41.09 40.98 25.96
CA GLY A 390 42.13 40.93 27.02
C GLY A 390 42.06 42.02 28.10
N VAL A 391 42.28 41.61 29.37
CA VAL A 391 42.49 42.43 30.59
C VAL A 391 41.26 43.22 31.06
N VAL A 392 40.87 43.27 32.35
CA VAL A 392 41.38 42.69 33.63
C VAL A 392 40.62 41.36 33.88
N GLY A 393 41.00 40.35 34.68
CA GLY A 393 41.87 40.26 35.87
C GLY A 393 41.01 40.24 37.16
N ASN A 394 41.36 39.67 38.32
CA ASN A 394 42.54 38.91 38.79
C ASN A 394 42.02 37.79 39.74
N GLY A 395 42.78 36.76 40.16
CA GLY A 395 44.17 36.37 39.87
C GLY A 395 44.61 35.25 40.84
N GLN A 396 45.69 34.54 40.48
CA GLN A 396 46.32 33.41 41.20
C GLN A 396 45.51 32.09 41.31
N ASP A 397 46.12 30.90 41.20
CA ASP A 397 47.36 30.51 40.51
C ASP A 397 47.36 29.02 40.13
N MET A 398 48.29 28.67 39.25
CA MET A 398 48.91 27.39 38.84
C MET A 398 48.81 26.13 39.77
N GLU A 399 48.95 24.87 39.32
CA GLU A 399 49.42 24.33 38.02
C GLU A 399 48.99 22.85 37.70
N ILE A 400 48.74 22.58 36.41
CA ILE A 400 49.22 21.47 35.52
C ILE A 400 49.05 19.94 35.81
N ALA A 401 48.76 19.25 34.68
CA ALA A 401 49.01 17.84 34.27
C ALA A 401 48.30 16.62 34.92
N ARG A 402 47.50 15.98 34.07
CA ARG A 402 47.43 14.54 33.73
C ARG A 402 48.43 13.60 34.44
N ILE A 403 47.93 12.43 34.85
CA ILE A 403 48.49 11.11 34.49
C ILE A 403 47.38 10.04 34.57
N SER A 404 47.53 8.94 33.83
CA SER A 404 46.59 7.81 33.76
C SER A 404 46.94 6.70 34.77
N LEU A 405 46.15 5.61 34.79
CA LEU A 405 46.39 4.35 35.54
C LEU A 405 46.11 4.48 37.06
N THR A 406 45.82 3.41 37.82
CA THR A 406 45.83 1.96 37.50
C THR A 406 44.70 1.21 38.24
N SER A 407 44.56 -0.07 37.89
CA SER A 407 43.86 -1.15 38.61
C SER A 407 43.84 -1.10 40.14
N SER A 408 42.77 -1.63 40.74
CA SER A 408 42.87 -2.88 41.52
C SER A 408 41.50 -3.57 41.64
N GLU A 409 41.52 -4.90 41.65
CA GLU A 409 40.44 -5.73 42.20
C GLU A 409 40.54 -5.71 43.73
N ASP A 410 39.45 -5.99 44.45
CA ASP A 410 39.51 -7.09 45.44
C ASP A 410 38.12 -7.66 45.78
N ARG A 411 38.13 -8.75 46.57
CA ARG A 411 37.03 -9.69 46.83
C ARG A 411 36.36 -9.47 48.20
N SER A 412 35.32 -10.29 48.42
CA SER A 412 34.91 -10.89 49.72
C SER A 412 34.02 -10.06 50.66
N ALA A 413 33.23 -10.64 51.59
CA ALA A 413 32.54 -11.94 51.61
C ALA A 413 31.58 -12.06 52.84
N ASN A 414 30.67 -13.05 52.77
CA ASN A 414 30.08 -13.83 53.88
C ASN A 414 29.02 -13.23 54.84
N SER A 415 28.37 -14.18 55.55
CA SER A 415 27.33 -14.11 56.60
C SER A 415 25.96 -13.55 56.14
N ASP A 416 24.87 -14.33 56.08
CA ASP A 416 24.26 -15.37 56.94
C ASP A 416 23.46 -14.82 58.13
N GLU A 417 22.17 -15.17 58.18
CA GLU A 417 21.59 -15.85 59.35
C GLU A 417 20.36 -16.70 58.95
N ARG A 418 19.94 -17.64 59.81
CA ARG A 418 18.88 -18.65 59.55
C ARG A 418 17.89 -18.71 60.71
N THR A 419 16.65 -19.17 60.45
CA THR A 419 15.83 -20.14 61.24
C THR A 419 14.36 -20.13 60.74
N MET A 420 13.47 -21.12 60.95
CA MET A 420 13.49 -22.41 61.70
C MET A 420 12.79 -23.55 60.91
N ASP A 421 12.92 -24.80 61.41
CA ASP A 421 12.36 -26.05 60.84
C ASP A 421 11.05 -26.54 61.51
N SER A 422 10.31 -27.44 60.82
CA SER A 422 9.51 -28.60 61.32
C SER A 422 8.44 -28.97 60.26
N VAL A 423 8.35 -30.15 59.62
CA VAL A 423 8.44 -31.59 60.01
C VAL A 423 7.20 -32.13 60.75
N CYS A 424 6.25 -32.72 60.00
CA CYS A 424 5.74 -34.09 60.27
C CYS A 424 4.77 -34.61 59.18
N GLN A 425 4.81 -35.91 58.88
CA GLN A 425 3.65 -36.68 58.37
C GLN A 425 2.92 -37.34 59.57
N PRO A 426 1.69 -37.82 59.38
CA PRO A 426 1.50 -39.27 59.51
C PRO A 426 0.59 -39.89 58.42
N THR A 427 0.55 -41.22 58.40
CA THR A 427 -0.24 -42.07 57.50
C THR A 427 -1.56 -42.53 58.11
N THR A 428 -2.58 -42.79 57.26
CA THR A 428 -3.73 -43.69 57.53
C THR A 428 -4.25 -44.27 56.22
N SER A 429 -4.97 -45.40 56.28
CA SER A 429 -5.40 -46.21 55.12
C SER A 429 -6.80 -46.83 55.35
N LEU A 430 -7.25 -47.72 54.44
CA LEU A 430 -8.59 -48.36 54.34
C LEU A 430 -9.67 -47.44 53.72
N SER A 431 -10.69 -47.90 52.96
CA SER A 431 -11.07 -49.20 52.33
C SER A 431 -12.24 -48.92 51.34
N GLY A 432 -12.66 -49.77 50.38
CA GLY A 432 -12.10 -51.04 49.89
C GLY A 432 -13.17 -52.13 49.58
N GLU A 433 -13.60 -52.25 48.31
CA GLU A 433 -14.37 -53.37 47.69
C GLU A 433 -13.98 -53.37 46.18
N GLN A 434 -13.31 -54.37 45.59
CA GLN A 434 -13.73 -55.75 45.20
C GLN A 434 -14.83 -55.76 44.11
N PHE A 435 -14.70 -56.48 42.98
CA PHE A 435 -14.20 -57.87 42.81
C PHE A 435 -13.36 -58.14 41.53
N SER A 436 -12.50 -59.18 41.63
CA SER A 436 -12.02 -60.20 40.65
C SER A 436 -12.45 -60.14 39.16
N ASN A 437 -11.71 -60.62 38.14
CA ASN A 437 -10.45 -61.43 38.01
C ASN A 437 -10.06 -61.50 36.49
N SER A 438 -8.96 -62.10 35.99
CA SER A 438 -7.56 -62.33 36.46
C SER A 438 -6.76 -63.16 35.42
N ILE A 439 -5.45 -62.91 35.25
CA ILE A 439 -4.42 -63.80 34.60
C ILE A 439 -4.54 -63.95 33.06
N GLY A 440 -3.47 -63.92 32.25
CA GLY A 440 -2.01 -63.86 32.49
C GLY A 440 -1.25 -63.34 31.24
N THR A 441 0.01 -62.85 31.33
CA THR A 441 1.29 -63.60 31.20
C THR A 441 1.41 -64.46 29.92
N GLU A 442 2.47 -64.39 29.10
CA GLU A 442 3.79 -63.72 29.21
C GLU A 442 4.53 -63.63 27.84
N GLN A 443 5.67 -62.91 27.82
CA GLN A 443 6.92 -63.03 27.00
C GLN A 443 6.88 -63.59 25.53
N SER A 444 7.47 -62.93 24.52
CA SER A 444 8.90 -63.03 24.08
C SER A 444 9.36 -64.45 23.64
N SER A 445 10.14 -64.69 22.58
CA SER A 445 10.84 -63.83 21.60
C SER A 445 11.36 -64.66 20.38
N GLN A 446 12.21 -64.09 19.50
CA GLN A 446 13.04 -64.73 18.44
C GLN A 446 12.26 -65.37 17.25
N SER A 447 12.38 -64.96 15.97
CA SER A 447 13.51 -64.64 15.05
C SER A 447 14.08 -65.84 14.28
N HIS A 448 14.06 -65.81 12.94
CA HIS A 448 15.20 -66.16 12.07
C HIS A 448 14.97 -65.87 10.56
N ASN A 449 16.07 -65.81 9.80
CA ASN A 449 16.15 -65.32 8.42
C ASN A 449 16.01 -66.43 7.36
N ARG A 450 15.58 -66.09 6.12
CA ARG A 450 16.45 -66.13 4.91
C ARG A 450 15.76 -65.70 3.59
N THR A 451 16.61 -65.40 2.61
CA THR A 451 16.34 -64.89 1.25
C THR A 451 16.28 -66.00 0.18
N ALA A 452 15.51 -65.83 -0.90
CA ALA A 452 16.01 -65.85 -2.30
C ALA A 452 14.88 -65.72 -3.38
N SER A 453 15.29 -65.24 -4.56
CA SER A 453 14.55 -65.03 -5.84
C SER A 453 13.99 -66.34 -6.49
N ALA A 454 13.23 -66.37 -7.60
CA ALA A 454 13.13 -65.42 -8.73
C ALA A 454 11.92 -65.67 -9.70
N SER A 455 11.55 -64.62 -10.45
CA SER A 455 10.93 -64.64 -11.82
C SER A 455 9.50 -65.26 -11.96
N SER A 456 8.75 -65.16 -13.07
CA SER A 456 9.04 -64.75 -14.48
C SER A 456 7.78 -64.25 -15.27
N VAL A 457 8.02 -63.81 -16.52
CA VAL A 457 7.09 -63.65 -17.68
C VAL A 457 6.41 -62.28 -17.95
N LEU A 458 6.70 -61.76 -19.15
CA LEU A 458 6.06 -60.64 -19.89
C LEU A 458 5.17 -61.22 -21.01
N SER A 459 4.18 -60.50 -21.56
CA SER A 459 4.27 -59.63 -22.77
C SER A 459 2.82 -59.24 -23.16
N GLY A 460 2.45 -58.20 -23.91
CA GLY A 460 3.03 -57.51 -25.10
C GLY A 460 1.98 -57.55 -26.24
N ALA A 461 1.89 -56.68 -27.25
CA ALA A 461 2.71 -55.53 -27.70
C ALA A 461 1.78 -54.54 -28.48
N ASN A 462 2.09 -53.23 -28.62
CA ASN A 462 2.78 -52.51 -29.73
C ASN A 462 2.14 -52.64 -31.15
N PHE A 463 2.12 -51.65 -32.07
CA PHE A 463 2.62 -50.25 -32.13
C PHE A 463 2.01 -49.42 -33.30
N SER A 464 1.95 -48.08 -33.15
CA SER A 464 2.17 -46.96 -34.12
C SER A 464 1.65 -46.87 -35.60
N GLN A 465 1.19 -45.65 -35.97
CA GLN A 465 1.21 -44.97 -37.31
C GLN A 465 0.32 -45.54 -38.45
N ARG A 466 -0.29 -44.75 -39.37
CA ARG A 466 0.12 -43.47 -40.02
C ARG A 466 -1.05 -42.74 -40.76
N THR A 467 -0.83 -41.47 -41.18
CA THR A 467 -1.40 -40.71 -42.34
C THR A 467 -2.88 -40.27 -42.47
N SER A 468 -3.04 -38.94 -42.72
CA SER A 468 -3.93 -38.21 -43.67
C SER A 468 -5.47 -38.23 -43.58
N GLY A 469 -6.06 -37.02 -43.60
CA GLY A 469 -7.47 -36.72 -43.90
C GLY A 469 -7.82 -35.25 -43.60
N ASP A 470 -8.41 -34.52 -44.55
CA ASP A 470 -8.73 -33.08 -44.48
C ASP A 470 -10.23 -32.80 -44.15
N VAL A 471 -10.62 -31.51 -44.21
CA VAL A 471 -12.00 -30.94 -44.37
C VAL A 471 -12.82 -30.62 -43.10
N ASP A 472 -12.71 -29.34 -42.69
CA ASP A 472 -13.77 -28.31 -42.52
C ASP A 472 -15.10 -28.46 -41.71
N GLU A 473 -15.60 -27.27 -41.36
CA GLU A 473 -16.96 -26.82 -40.99
C GLU A 473 -17.66 -27.23 -39.65
N ALA A 474 -17.88 -26.21 -38.80
CA ALA A 474 -19.18 -25.60 -38.46
C ALA A 474 -20.50 -26.45 -38.54
N SER A 475 -21.53 -26.24 -37.71
CA SER A 475 -21.69 -25.44 -36.46
C SER A 475 -23.08 -25.69 -35.81
N HIS A 476 -23.22 -25.51 -34.49
CA HIS A 476 -24.50 -25.51 -33.72
C HIS A 476 -25.34 -26.82 -33.84
N ILE A 477 -26.44 -27.10 -33.12
CA ILE A 477 -27.35 -26.36 -32.23
C ILE A 477 -27.63 -27.16 -30.92
N SER A 478 -27.98 -26.43 -29.86
CA SER A 478 -28.57 -26.85 -28.57
C SER A 478 -29.66 -27.96 -28.62
N ALA A 479 -29.79 -28.78 -27.56
CA ALA A 479 -30.91 -28.68 -26.58
C ALA A 479 -31.17 -29.96 -25.74
N ASN A 480 -31.79 -29.75 -24.56
CA ASN A 480 -32.67 -30.67 -23.81
C ASN A 480 -32.09 -31.94 -23.15
N LEU A 481 -32.71 -32.51 -22.10
CA LEU A 481 -33.45 -31.98 -20.93
C LEU A 481 -33.69 -33.13 -19.91
N THR A 482 -34.02 -32.83 -18.65
CA THR A 482 -34.55 -33.74 -17.58
C THR A 482 -33.60 -34.84 -17.04
N GLY A 483 -33.75 -35.30 -15.79
CA GLY A 483 -34.62 -34.82 -14.69
C GLY A 483 -34.73 -35.81 -13.51
N TYR A 484 -35.51 -35.42 -12.49
CA TYR A 484 -35.89 -36.17 -11.26
C TYR A 484 -34.73 -36.53 -10.29
N SER A 485 -34.70 -36.18 -9.00
CA SER A 485 -35.69 -35.83 -7.95
C SER A 485 -36.38 -37.00 -7.23
N SER A 486 -36.54 -36.85 -5.90
CA SER A 486 -37.61 -37.47 -5.11
C SER A 486 -37.86 -36.66 -3.84
N ASP A 487 -39.12 -36.25 -3.65
CA ASP A 487 -39.63 -35.52 -2.48
C ASP A 487 -40.30 -36.45 -1.46
N ALA A 488 -40.60 -35.95 -0.26
CA ALA A 488 -41.89 -36.15 0.46
C ALA A 488 -41.91 -35.40 1.81
N SER A 489 -43.01 -34.77 2.29
CA SER A 489 -44.26 -34.35 1.63
C SER A 489 -45.05 -33.33 2.48
N GLY A 490 -45.70 -32.37 1.79
CA GLY A 490 -46.97 -31.70 2.13
C GLY A 490 -46.98 -30.52 3.13
N GLU A 491 -48.09 -29.83 3.42
CA GLU A 491 -49.46 -29.69 2.84
C GLU A 491 -50.19 -28.57 3.65
N MET A 492 -51.15 -27.74 3.18
CA MET A 492 -51.72 -27.45 1.86
C MET A 492 -52.42 -26.05 1.85
N LYS A 493 -52.54 -25.41 0.66
CA LYS A 493 -53.56 -24.39 0.27
C LYS A 493 -53.47 -22.92 0.77
N PRO A 494 -54.03 -21.92 0.04
CA PRO A 494 -53.11 -20.92 -0.56
C PRO A 494 -53.55 -19.43 -0.63
N GLU A 495 -52.60 -18.61 -1.08
CA GLU A 495 -52.72 -17.30 -1.78
C GLU A 495 -53.24 -16.04 -1.05
N PRO A 496 -52.83 -14.81 -1.48
CA PRO A 496 -51.71 -14.42 -2.38
C PRO A 496 -50.84 -13.24 -1.86
N GLN A 497 -49.81 -12.87 -2.65
CA GLN A 497 -49.01 -11.61 -2.61
C GLN A 497 -48.08 -11.30 -1.42
N ALA A 498 -46.77 -11.48 -1.62
CA ALA A 498 -45.70 -10.52 -1.24
C ALA A 498 -44.35 -10.95 -1.86
N ALA A 499 -43.50 -10.00 -2.24
CA ALA A 499 -42.13 -10.31 -2.69
C ALA A 499 -41.22 -10.60 -1.49
N THR A 500 -40.34 -11.60 -1.60
CA THR A 500 -39.30 -11.92 -0.59
C THR A 500 -37.95 -12.11 -1.28
N LEU A 501 -36.91 -11.51 -0.70
CA LEU A 501 -35.54 -11.52 -1.21
C LEU A 501 -34.84 -12.85 -0.89
N THR A 502 -34.12 -13.43 -1.85
CA THR A 502 -33.17 -14.51 -1.59
C THR A 502 -31.84 -13.94 -1.09
N LEU A 503 -31.52 -14.22 0.17
CA LEU A 503 -30.24 -13.87 0.80
C LEU A 503 -29.09 -14.66 0.19
N THR A 504 -28.08 -13.98 -0.36
CA THR A 504 -26.78 -14.55 -0.70
C THR A 504 -25.76 -14.23 0.38
N HIS A 505 -25.27 -15.26 1.08
CA HIS A 505 -24.14 -15.12 2.01
C HIS A 505 -22.84 -14.88 1.22
N ARG A 506 -22.03 -13.91 1.66
CA ARG A 506 -20.64 -13.74 1.22
C ARG A 506 -19.80 -13.17 2.36
N GLU A 507 -18.64 -13.77 2.62
CA GLU A 507 -17.77 -13.41 3.75
C GLU A 507 -16.99 -12.11 3.49
N PRO A 508 -16.65 -11.33 4.54
CA PRO A 508 -15.72 -10.22 4.44
C PRO A 508 -14.25 -10.69 4.55
N GLU A 509 -13.47 -10.50 3.49
CA GLU A 509 -12.02 -10.74 3.55
C GLU A 509 -11.27 -9.54 4.18
N PHE A 510 -10.33 -9.82 5.08
CA PHE A 510 -9.51 -8.80 5.73
C PHE A 510 -8.10 -8.70 5.11
N PRO A 511 -7.57 -7.49 4.84
CA PRO A 511 -6.27 -7.31 4.21
C PRO A 511 -5.10 -7.69 5.14
N SER A 512 -4.05 -8.27 4.56
CA SER A 512 -2.97 -8.92 5.30
C SER A 512 -1.63 -8.15 5.32
N ARG A 513 -1.48 -7.18 6.23
CA ARG A 513 -0.17 -6.55 6.56
C ARG A 513 -0.02 -6.28 8.06
N LEU A 514 1.04 -6.83 8.65
CA LEU A 514 1.51 -6.56 10.01
C LEU A 514 3.03 -6.69 10.04
N GLU A 515 3.74 -5.56 10.19
CA GLU A 515 5.21 -5.54 10.34
C GLU A 515 5.59 -5.05 11.74
N THR A 516 5.84 -5.99 12.66
CA THR A 516 6.42 -5.66 13.98
C THR A 516 7.94 -5.68 13.90
N ARG A 517 8.60 -4.57 14.24
CA ARG A 517 10.07 -4.53 14.40
C ARG A 517 10.45 -3.98 15.77
N SER A 518 10.69 -4.90 16.72
CA SER A 518 11.49 -4.63 17.92
C SER A 518 12.96 -4.39 17.49
N ARG A 519 13.84 -3.71 18.23
CA ARG A 519 13.83 -3.37 19.66
C ARG A 519 14.81 -2.22 19.94
N SER A 520 14.47 -1.27 20.80
CA SER A 520 15.40 -0.50 21.66
C SER A 520 14.61 0.37 22.65
N GLN A 521 14.96 0.32 23.94
CA GLN A 521 14.30 1.09 24.99
C GLN A 521 15.31 2.00 25.69
N THR A 522 14.99 3.29 25.84
CA THR A 522 15.54 4.09 26.95
C THR A 522 14.57 5.17 27.40
N ILE A 523 14.04 4.95 28.61
CA ILE A 523 13.63 5.91 29.65
C ILE A 523 13.68 7.41 29.26
N TRP A 524 12.54 8.12 29.40
CA TRP A 524 12.38 9.30 30.28
C TRP A 524 10.89 9.55 30.60
N ARG A 525 10.59 10.38 31.61
CA ARG A 525 9.24 10.55 32.20
C ARG A 525 8.42 11.66 31.53
N ARG A 526 7.09 11.60 31.70
CA ARG A 526 6.18 12.77 31.64
C ARG A 526 6.64 13.85 32.63
N PRO A 527 6.42 15.13 32.32
CA PRO A 527 5.41 15.87 33.10
C PRO A 527 4.09 16.08 32.35
N SER A 528 3.08 16.55 33.06
CA SER A 528 1.81 17.03 32.50
C SER A 528 1.53 18.41 33.08
N GLU A 529 1.25 19.38 32.23
CA GLU A 529 0.57 20.62 32.62
C GLU A 529 -0.51 20.98 31.59
N ARG A 530 -1.51 21.72 32.06
CA ARG A 530 -2.58 22.31 31.24
C ARG A 530 -2.05 23.59 30.61
N PHE A 531 -2.46 23.92 29.39
CA PHE A 531 -2.96 25.27 29.09
C PHE A 531 -3.73 25.33 27.76
N GLY A 532 -4.73 26.20 27.76
CA GLY A 532 -5.46 26.75 26.61
C GLY A 532 -6.36 27.87 27.14
N PRO A 533 -7.16 28.55 26.30
CA PRO A 533 -7.26 28.45 24.84
C PRO A 533 -7.04 29.82 24.15
N ARG A 534 -7.16 29.88 22.81
CA ARG A 534 -8.06 30.83 22.12
C ARG A 534 -8.21 30.51 20.62
N LEU A 535 -9.38 30.90 20.10
CA LEU A 535 -9.91 30.59 18.78
C LEU A 535 -9.37 31.53 17.70
N LEU A 536 -9.27 31.01 16.47
CA LEU A 536 -9.78 31.68 15.26
C LEU A 536 -10.30 30.57 14.32
N SER A 537 -11.32 30.85 13.51
CA SER A 537 -12.05 29.81 12.77
C SER A 537 -12.53 30.29 11.41
N SER A 538 -12.42 29.41 10.41
CA SER A 538 -13.02 29.51 9.08
C SER A 538 -13.83 28.23 8.81
N PRO A 539 -14.85 28.26 7.93
CA PRO A 539 -16.00 27.37 8.06
C PRO A 539 -15.77 25.94 7.54
N VAL A 540 -16.08 24.96 8.39
CA VAL A 540 -16.41 23.57 8.00
C VAL A 540 -17.89 23.37 8.31
N SER A 541 -18.75 23.63 7.31
CA SER A 541 -20.21 23.69 7.51
C SER A 541 -20.99 22.56 6.85
N GLU A 542 -20.52 21.98 5.75
CA GLU A 542 -21.31 21.02 4.97
C GLU A 542 -21.19 19.59 5.48
N THR A 543 -19.97 19.05 5.65
CA THR A 543 -19.74 17.72 6.28
C THR A 543 -20.17 17.64 7.75
N ARG A 544 -20.43 18.78 8.41
CA ARG A 544 -20.80 18.82 9.83
C ARG A 544 -22.29 18.55 10.08
N ALA A 545 -23.15 18.76 9.08
CA ALA A 545 -24.59 18.56 9.22
C ALA A 545 -24.95 17.06 9.27
N ASP A 546 -24.39 16.26 8.36
CA ASP A 546 -24.68 14.83 8.24
C ASP A 546 -24.21 14.03 9.48
N LEU A 547 -22.97 14.27 9.91
CA LEU A 547 -22.41 13.68 11.14
C LEU A 547 -23.22 14.03 12.39
N SER A 548 -23.89 15.19 12.44
CA SER A 548 -24.77 15.55 13.57
C SER A 548 -26.06 14.71 13.62
N GLY A 549 -26.56 14.26 12.46
CA GLY A 549 -27.68 13.32 12.40
C GLY A 549 -27.27 11.93 12.90
N ILE A 550 -26.13 11.44 12.42
CA ILE A 550 -25.54 10.16 12.83
C ILE A 550 -25.20 10.18 14.33
N GLU A 551 -24.60 11.24 14.86
CA GLU A 551 -24.31 11.39 16.29
C GLU A 551 -25.60 11.35 17.13
N THR A 552 -26.68 11.98 16.67
CA THR A 552 -27.99 11.94 17.36
C THR A 552 -28.58 10.53 17.36
N GLN A 553 -28.51 9.81 16.23
CA GLN A 553 -28.95 8.42 16.12
C GLN A 553 -28.13 7.50 17.04
N VAL A 554 -26.79 7.64 17.04
CA VAL A 554 -25.87 6.86 17.86
C VAL A 554 -26.11 7.12 19.35
N ARG A 555 -26.28 8.38 19.78
CA ARG A 555 -26.63 8.73 21.17
C ARG A 555 -27.93 8.04 21.60
N LYS A 556 -28.98 8.08 20.76
CA LYS A 556 -30.23 7.37 21.03
C LYS A 556 -30.00 5.86 21.21
N LEU A 557 -29.26 5.22 20.30
CA LEU A 557 -28.93 3.79 20.41
C LEU A 557 -28.15 3.48 21.70
N VAL A 558 -27.23 4.35 22.12
CA VAL A 558 -26.46 4.20 23.38
C VAL A 558 -27.34 4.38 24.62
N ASP A 559 -28.39 5.18 24.57
CA ASP A 559 -29.40 5.26 25.62
C ASP A 559 -30.35 4.05 25.59
N ASP A 560 -30.74 3.56 24.40
CA ASP A 560 -31.54 2.35 24.21
C ASP A 560 -30.81 1.09 24.76
N LEU A 561 -29.45 1.04 24.71
CA LEU A 561 -28.66 -0.02 25.37
C LEU A 561 -28.88 -0.11 26.89
N LYS A 562 -29.28 1.00 27.54
CA LYS A 562 -29.51 1.07 29.00
C LYS A 562 -30.94 0.63 29.38
N SER A 563 -31.77 0.31 28.40
CA SER A 563 -33.13 -0.19 28.61
C SER A 563 -33.12 -1.53 29.35
N THR A 564 -34.10 -1.75 30.23
CA THR A 564 -34.35 -3.06 30.84
C THR A 564 -35.07 -4.04 29.91
N SER A 565 -35.43 -3.61 28.69
CA SER A 565 -36.02 -4.45 27.66
C SER A 565 -34.95 -5.11 26.81
N LEU A 566 -34.89 -6.44 26.84
CA LEU A 566 -33.96 -7.22 26.01
C LEU A 566 -34.17 -6.97 24.50
N ASP A 567 -35.40 -6.75 24.05
CA ASP A 567 -35.67 -6.47 22.63
C ASP A 567 -35.14 -5.09 22.22
N THR A 568 -35.28 -4.08 23.07
CA THR A 568 -34.67 -2.76 22.85
C THR A 568 -33.14 -2.85 22.84
N GLN A 569 -32.53 -3.67 23.71
CA GLN A 569 -31.08 -3.92 23.69
C GLN A 569 -30.62 -4.72 22.45
N ARG A 570 -31.41 -5.70 21.98
CA ARG A 570 -31.16 -6.44 20.72
C ARG A 570 -31.18 -5.50 19.51
N GLU A 571 -32.19 -4.64 19.41
CA GLU A 571 -32.30 -3.63 18.34
C GLU A 571 -31.15 -2.61 18.40
N ALA A 572 -30.84 -2.09 19.59
CA ALA A 572 -29.78 -1.12 19.78
C ALA A 572 -28.38 -1.68 19.45
N THR A 573 -28.06 -2.89 19.93
CA THR A 573 -26.79 -3.57 19.59
C THR A 573 -26.72 -3.92 18.10
N ALA A 574 -27.81 -4.36 17.48
CA ALA A 574 -27.86 -4.60 16.02
C ALA A 574 -27.65 -3.31 15.21
N GLY A 575 -28.28 -2.19 15.63
CA GLY A 575 -28.10 -0.88 15.01
C GLY A 575 -26.65 -0.39 15.08
N LEU A 576 -26.00 -0.52 16.24
CA LEU A 576 -24.58 -0.17 16.40
C LEU A 576 -23.65 -1.11 15.61
N ARG A 577 -23.92 -2.42 15.57
CA ARG A 577 -23.23 -3.40 14.70
C ARG A 577 -23.28 -2.99 13.23
N LEU A 578 -24.45 -2.58 12.76
CA LEU A 578 -24.69 -2.17 11.37
C LEU A 578 -24.03 -0.83 11.03
N LEU A 579 -24.23 0.21 11.84
CA LEU A 579 -23.62 1.53 11.64
C LEU A 579 -22.09 1.45 11.63
N ALA A 580 -21.50 0.62 12.49
CA ALA A 580 -20.06 0.40 12.55
C ALA A 580 -19.52 -0.47 11.39
N LYS A 581 -20.35 -1.15 10.59
CA LYS A 581 -19.89 -2.17 9.63
C LYS A 581 -19.04 -1.60 8.50
N HIS A 582 -19.48 -0.50 7.89
CA HIS A 582 -18.92 0.00 6.62
C HIS A 582 -18.23 1.37 6.74
N ASN A 583 -18.85 2.37 7.35
CA ASN A 583 -18.32 3.75 7.41
C ASN A 583 -17.28 3.92 8.55
N MET A 584 -16.18 4.65 8.32
CA MET A 584 -15.12 4.90 9.32
C MET A 584 -15.45 6.03 10.31
N ASP A 585 -16.11 7.10 9.87
CA ASP A 585 -16.58 8.17 10.74
C ASP A 585 -17.66 7.67 11.70
N ASN A 586 -18.55 6.79 11.25
CA ASN A 586 -19.50 6.09 12.14
C ASN A 586 -18.79 5.38 13.29
N ARG A 587 -17.66 4.69 13.02
CA ARG A 587 -16.87 4.02 14.07
C ARG A 587 -16.28 5.01 15.08
N ILE A 588 -15.91 6.21 14.63
CA ILE A 588 -15.40 7.28 15.49
C ILE A 588 -16.54 7.89 16.33
N VAL A 589 -17.69 8.15 15.72
CA VAL A 589 -18.89 8.70 16.39
C VAL A 589 -19.46 7.73 17.43
N ILE A 590 -19.52 6.42 17.13
CA ILE A 590 -19.93 5.38 18.08
C ILE A 590 -18.98 5.31 19.28
N ALA A 591 -17.68 5.45 19.06
CA ALA A 591 -16.69 5.50 20.13
C ALA A 591 -16.81 6.78 20.97
N SER A 592 -16.96 7.96 20.35
CA SER A 592 -17.05 9.25 21.05
C SER A 592 -18.34 9.40 21.86
N CYS A 593 -19.43 8.75 21.43
CA CYS A 593 -20.68 8.67 22.19
C CYS A 593 -20.63 7.70 23.38
N GLY A 594 -19.47 7.07 23.67
CA GLY A 594 -19.25 6.22 24.85
C GLY A 594 -19.74 4.77 24.71
N ALA A 595 -20.25 4.38 23.53
CA ALA A 595 -20.86 3.06 23.28
C ALA A 595 -19.94 1.88 23.64
N ILE A 596 -18.63 2.04 23.49
CA ILE A 596 -17.63 1.00 23.75
C ILE A 596 -17.79 0.37 25.14
N SER A 597 -18.00 1.18 26.18
CA SER A 597 -18.17 0.66 27.55
C SER A 597 -19.41 -0.24 27.68
N MET A 598 -20.56 0.25 27.21
CA MET A 598 -21.82 -0.48 27.25
C MET A 598 -21.79 -1.75 26.37
N LEU A 599 -21.11 -1.71 25.21
CA LEU A 599 -20.90 -2.89 24.37
C LEU A 599 -19.99 -3.92 25.06
N VAL A 600 -19.01 -3.50 25.86
CA VAL A 600 -18.16 -4.40 26.66
C VAL A 600 -18.95 -5.06 27.80
N ASP A 601 -19.77 -4.29 28.52
CA ASP A 601 -20.63 -4.83 29.58
C ASP A 601 -21.60 -5.91 29.03
N LEU A 602 -22.14 -5.67 27.82
CA LEU A 602 -23.07 -6.58 27.13
C LEU A 602 -22.40 -7.84 26.53
N LEU A 603 -21.07 -7.95 26.51
CA LEU A 603 -20.39 -9.22 26.21
C LEU A 603 -20.73 -10.32 27.23
N CYS A 604 -21.03 -9.94 28.47
CA CYS A 604 -21.44 -10.85 29.54
C CYS A 604 -22.96 -11.11 29.55
N SER A 605 -23.72 -10.64 28.56
CA SER A 605 -25.17 -10.87 28.46
C SER A 605 -25.51 -12.37 28.37
N THR A 606 -26.61 -12.76 29.01
CA THR A 606 -27.19 -14.10 28.87
C THR A 606 -28.02 -14.27 27.59
N ASP A 607 -28.29 -13.18 26.86
CA ASP A 607 -28.93 -13.24 25.56
C ASP A 607 -27.91 -13.36 24.44
N THR A 608 -27.95 -14.48 23.71
CA THR A 608 -27.00 -14.80 22.65
C THR A 608 -26.94 -13.75 21.56
N LYS A 609 -28.09 -13.17 21.16
CA LYS A 609 -28.15 -12.16 20.08
C LYS A 609 -27.53 -10.84 20.51
N ILE A 610 -27.76 -10.41 21.75
CA ILE A 610 -27.08 -9.24 22.34
C ILE A 610 -25.56 -9.48 22.38
N GLN A 611 -25.11 -10.65 22.87
CA GLN A 611 -23.69 -10.98 22.95
C GLN A 611 -23.02 -11.02 21.57
N GLU A 612 -23.64 -11.70 20.58
CA GLU A 612 -23.19 -11.76 19.19
C GLU A 612 -23.11 -10.36 18.56
N ASN A 613 -24.13 -9.53 18.74
CA ASN A 613 -24.13 -8.18 18.20
C ASN A 613 -23.09 -7.29 18.90
N ALA A 614 -22.92 -7.41 20.21
CA ALA A 614 -21.93 -6.66 20.98
C ALA A 614 -20.49 -6.99 20.57
N VAL A 615 -20.14 -8.28 20.46
CA VAL A 615 -18.79 -8.69 20.02
C VAL A 615 -18.55 -8.32 18.56
N THR A 616 -19.56 -8.43 17.69
CA THR A 616 -19.40 -8.02 16.27
C THR A 616 -19.31 -6.49 16.12
N ALA A 617 -20.03 -5.72 16.94
CA ALA A 617 -19.88 -4.27 16.99
C ALA A 617 -18.47 -3.87 17.48
N LEU A 618 -17.95 -4.51 18.52
CA LEU A 618 -16.58 -4.27 19.00
C LEU A 618 -15.52 -4.69 17.97
N LEU A 619 -15.70 -5.81 17.26
CA LEU A 619 -14.86 -6.19 16.12
C LEU A 619 -14.85 -5.08 15.05
N ASN A 620 -16.04 -4.65 14.62
CA ASN A 620 -16.19 -3.58 13.62
C ASN A 620 -15.57 -2.26 14.07
N LEU A 621 -15.72 -1.88 15.35
CA LEU A 621 -15.10 -0.68 15.92
C LEU A 621 -13.58 -0.81 16.01
N SER A 622 -13.06 -2.01 16.31
CA SER A 622 -11.61 -2.27 16.42
C SER A 622 -10.85 -2.12 15.11
N ILE A 623 -11.50 -1.97 13.96
CA ILE A 623 -10.84 -1.72 12.67
C ILE A 623 -10.14 -0.34 12.68
N ASN A 624 -10.59 0.61 13.51
CA ASN A 624 -9.94 1.92 13.70
C ASN A 624 -8.92 1.88 14.87
N ASP A 625 -7.69 2.36 14.65
CA ASP A 625 -6.60 2.30 15.65
C ASP A 625 -6.87 3.10 16.95
N ASN A 626 -7.55 4.24 16.85
CA ASN A 626 -7.94 5.01 18.04
C ASN A 626 -8.93 4.21 18.89
N ASN A 627 -9.85 3.51 18.23
CA ASN A 627 -10.84 2.65 18.88
C ASN A 627 -10.21 1.40 19.51
N LYS A 628 -9.19 0.78 18.91
CA LYS A 628 -8.44 -0.33 19.55
C LYS A 628 -7.94 0.05 20.93
N THR A 629 -7.41 1.27 21.06
CA THR A 629 -6.92 1.81 22.33
C THR A 629 -8.08 2.06 23.30
N ALA A 630 -9.20 2.64 22.83
CA ALA A 630 -10.38 2.87 23.67
C ALA A 630 -11.01 1.56 24.19
N ILE A 631 -11.16 0.54 23.34
CA ILE A 631 -11.68 -0.79 23.69
C ILE A 631 -10.79 -1.46 24.75
N ALA A 632 -9.47 -1.40 24.59
CA ALA A 632 -8.53 -1.97 25.55
C ALA A 632 -8.46 -1.21 26.89
N ASN A 633 -8.80 0.08 26.89
CA ASN A 633 -8.94 0.90 28.10
C ASN A 633 -10.30 0.71 28.79
N ALA A 634 -11.33 0.31 28.05
CA ALA A 634 -12.62 -0.13 28.60
C ALA A 634 -12.58 -1.57 29.18
N ASN A 635 -11.39 -2.11 29.46
CA ASN A 635 -11.15 -3.44 30.04
C ASN A 635 -11.76 -4.63 29.27
N ALA A 636 -11.99 -4.48 27.97
CA ALA A 636 -12.63 -5.50 27.11
C ALA A 636 -11.95 -6.88 27.05
N ILE A 637 -10.71 -7.03 27.53
CA ILE A 637 -9.93 -8.26 27.39
C ILE A 637 -10.60 -9.44 28.12
N GLU A 638 -10.95 -9.31 29.40
CA GLU A 638 -11.57 -10.43 30.15
C GLU A 638 -12.98 -10.77 29.62
N PRO A 639 -13.88 -9.80 29.32
CA PRO A 639 -15.17 -10.11 28.70
C PRO A 639 -15.07 -10.72 27.30
N LEU A 640 -14.07 -10.36 26.49
CA LEU A 640 -13.81 -11.03 25.22
C LEU A 640 -13.38 -12.49 25.42
N ILE A 641 -12.55 -12.77 26.43
CA ILE A 641 -12.14 -14.14 26.76
C ILE A 641 -13.35 -14.97 27.24
N TYR A 642 -14.24 -14.39 28.05
CA TYR A 642 -15.51 -15.01 28.43
C TYR A 642 -16.36 -15.41 27.20
N VAL A 643 -16.48 -14.52 26.21
CA VAL A 643 -17.18 -14.83 24.95
C VAL A 643 -16.44 -15.89 24.11
N LEU A 644 -15.11 -15.89 24.12
CA LEU A 644 -14.29 -16.90 23.43
C LEU A 644 -14.39 -18.29 24.08
N GLU A 645 -14.69 -18.38 25.38
CA GLU A 645 -14.95 -19.63 26.09
C GLU A 645 -16.39 -20.13 25.95
N ARG A 646 -17.38 -19.23 25.98
CA ARG A 646 -18.80 -19.59 26.22
C ARG A 646 -19.81 -19.10 25.18
N GLY A 647 -19.39 -18.29 24.21
CA GLY A 647 -20.27 -17.76 23.18
C GLY A 647 -20.70 -18.82 22.15
N SER A 648 -21.63 -18.43 21.27
CA SER A 648 -21.94 -19.18 20.05
C SER A 648 -20.72 -19.26 19.10
N PRO A 649 -20.70 -20.16 18.09
CA PRO A 649 -19.58 -20.23 17.14
C PRO A 649 -19.23 -18.87 16.50
N GLU A 650 -20.22 -18.10 16.02
CA GLU A 650 -20.00 -16.75 15.49
C GLU A 650 -19.43 -15.79 16.56
N ALA A 651 -19.92 -15.85 17.80
CA ALA A 651 -19.42 -15.00 18.88
C ALA A 651 -17.97 -15.34 19.26
N ARG A 652 -17.61 -16.63 19.30
CA ARG A 652 -16.24 -17.12 19.56
C ARG A 652 -15.27 -16.70 18.45
N GLU A 653 -15.67 -16.86 17.19
CA GLU A 653 -14.95 -16.36 16.00
C GLU A 653 -14.69 -14.85 16.09
N ASN A 654 -15.76 -14.07 16.28
CA ASN A 654 -15.68 -12.60 16.34
C ASN A 654 -14.86 -12.13 17.56
N SER A 655 -14.87 -12.87 18.67
CA SER A 655 -14.01 -12.58 19.82
C SER A 655 -12.53 -12.85 19.51
N ALA A 656 -12.19 -13.98 18.90
CA ALA A 656 -10.81 -14.29 18.48
C ALA A 656 -10.28 -13.24 17.49
N ALA A 657 -11.09 -12.83 16.51
CA ALA A 657 -10.76 -11.75 15.58
C ALA A 657 -10.57 -10.39 16.29
N THR A 658 -11.38 -10.08 17.31
CA THR A 658 -11.25 -8.85 18.11
C THR A 658 -9.98 -8.88 18.95
N LEU A 659 -9.68 -9.99 19.62
CA LEU A 659 -8.44 -10.17 20.40
C LEU A 659 -7.20 -10.09 19.50
N PHE A 660 -7.25 -10.64 18.28
CA PHE A 660 -6.22 -10.41 17.26
C PHE A 660 -6.05 -8.91 16.96
N SER A 661 -7.13 -8.21 16.61
CA SER A 661 -7.13 -6.77 16.30
C SER A 661 -6.53 -5.92 17.43
N LEU A 662 -6.91 -6.20 18.69
CA LEU A 662 -6.38 -5.50 19.87
C LEU A 662 -4.91 -5.83 20.15
N SER A 663 -4.45 -7.05 19.86
CA SER A 663 -3.07 -7.51 20.09
C SER A 663 -2.03 -6.85 19.17
N VAL A 664 -2.45 -6.09 18.16
CA VAL A 664 -1.57 -5.23 17.34
C VAL A 664 -0.82 -4.22 18.20
N ILE A 665 -1.44 -3.74 19.28
CA ILE A 665 -0.80 -2.87 20.28
C ILE A 665 0.03 -3.74 21.23
N GLU A 666 1.34 -3.46 21.35
CA GLU A 666 2.28 -4.30 22.13
C GLU A 666 1.85 -4.49 23.59
N ASP A 667 1.41 -3.43 24.28
CA ASP A 667 0.94 -3.54 25.67
C ASP A 667 -0.27 -4.48 25.81
N ASN A 668 -1.17 -4.49 24.82
CA ASN A 668 -2.30 -5.42 24.78
C ASN A 668 -1.85 -6.86 24.49
N LYS A 669 -0.86 -7.06 23.61
CA LYS A 669 -0.26 -8.38 23.32
C LYS A 669 0.29 -9.04 24.60
N VAL A 670 0.86 -8.25 25.50
CA VAL A 670 1.33 -8.70 26.83
C VAL A 670 0.16 -8.96 27.78
N ARG A 671 -0.86 -8.09 27.81
CA ARG A 671 -2.07 -8.27 28.64
C ARG A 671 -2.85 -9.53 28.24
N ILE A 672 -3.27 -9.64 26.99
CA ILE A 672 -4.05 -10.77 26.45
C ILE A 672 -3.35 -12.11 26.74
N GLY A 673 -2.05 -12.20 26.48
CA GLY A 673 -1.26 -13.41 26.74
C GLY A 673 -1.06 -13.76 28.23
N ARG A 674 -1.34 -12.83 29.15
CA ARG A 674 -1.35 -13.08 30.61
C ARG A 674 -2.77 -13.33 31.17
N SER A 675 -3.81 -12.92 30.44
CA SER A 675 -5.23 -12.99 30.85
C SER A 675 -5.87 -14.37 30.61
N GLY A 676 -5.08 -15.41 30.31
CA GLY A 676 -5.59 -16.77 30.05
C GLY A 676 -6.07 -17.04 28.61
N ALA A 677 -6.28 -16.02 27.78
CA ALA A 677 -6.83 -16.10 26.41
C ALA A 677 -6.24 -17.19 25.49
N ILE A 678 -5.01 -17.63 25.75
CA ILE A 678 -4.29 -18.58 24.91
C ILE A 678 -4.93 -19.97 24.91
N ALA A 679 -5.46 -20.46 26.04
CA ALA A 679 -6.09 -21.79 26.06
C ALA A 679 -7.44 -21.82 25.29
N PRO A 680 -8.36 -20.85 25.46
CA PRO A 680 -9.56 -20.75 24.63
C PRO A 680 -9.28 -20.52 23.13
N LEU A 681 -8.20 -19.79 22.79
CA LEU A 681 -7.75 -19.67 21.39
C LEU A 681 -7.27 -21.02 20.82
N VAL A 682 -6.63 -21.86 21.62
CA VAL A 682 -6.18 -23.19 21.15
C VAL A 682 -7.34 -24.20 21.07
N ASP A 683 -8.35 -24.11 21.95
CA ASP A 683 -9.59 -24.86 21.76
C ASP A 683 -10.28 -24.46 20.45
N LEU A 684 -10.39 -23.16 20.13
CA LEU A 684 -10.96 -22.71 18.86
C LEU A 684 -10.10 -23.14 17.65
N LEU A 685 -8.79 -23.27 17.80
CA LEU A 685 -7.88 -23.79 16.78
C LEU A 685 -8.10 -25.29 16.48
N GLY A 686 -8.41 -26.09 17.50
CA GLY A 686 -8.68 -27.52 17.36
C GLY A 686 -10.13 -27.84 16.97
N ASN A 687 -11.09 -27.22 17.65
CA ASN A 687 -12.50 -27.59 17.66
C ASN A 687 -13.42 -26.56 16.97
N GLY A 688 -12.88 -25.43 16.50
CA GLY A 688 -13.65 -24.40 15.81
C GLY A 688 -14.00 -24.71 14.35
N THR A 689 -14.88 -23.88 13.78
CA THR A 689 -15.16 -23.83 12.34
C THR A 689 -13.90 -23.47 11.53
N PRO A 690 -13.86 -23.65 10.20
CA PRO A 690 -12.72 -23.21 9.38
C PRO A 690 -12.37 -21.73 9.58
N ARG A 691 -13.38 -20.87 9.76
CA ARG A 691 -13.24 -19.46 10.12
C ARG A 691 -12.65 -19.27 11.52
N GLY A 692 -13.18 -19.99 12.53
CA GLY A 692 -12.66 -19.96 13.90
C GLY A 692 -11.19 -20.39 13.98
N LYS A 693 -10.79 -21.43 13.21
CA LYS A 693 -9.40 -21.86 13.10
C LYS A 693 -8.50 -20.80 12.45
N LYS A 694 -8.99 -20.13 11.39
CA LYS A 694 -8.30 -19.02 10.70
C LYS A 694 -8.05 -17.82 11.62
N ASP A 695 -9.07 -17.43 12.39
CA ASP A 695 -9.00 -16.31 13.34
C ASP A 695 -8.13 -16.67 14.55
N ALA A 696 -8.30 -17.88 15.13
CA ALA A 696 -7.46 -18.40 16.21
C ALA A 696 -5.97 -18.48 15.83
N ALA A 697 -5.64 -19.05 14.66
CA ALA A 697 -4.27 -19.13 14.17
C ALA A 697 -3.66 -17.73 13.95
N THR A 698 -4.47 -16.76 13.54
CA THR A 698 -4.04 -15.37 13.30
C THR A 698 -3.82 -14.59 14.59
N ALA A 699 -4.67 -14.80 15.61
CA ALA A 699 -4.45 -14.30 16.96
C ALA A 699 -3.18 -14.90 17.59
N LEU A 700 -3.05 -16.23 17.55
CA LEU A 700 -1.89 -16.96 18.09
C LEU A 700 -0.58 -16.57 17.38
N PHE A 701 -0.62 -16.35 16.06
CA PHE A 701 0.51 -15.78 15.32
C PHE A 701 0.99 -14.46 15.93
N ASN A 702 0.10 -13.46 16.06
CA ASN A 702 0.51 -12.14 16.54
C ASN A 702 0.90 -12.16 18.04
N LEU A 703 0.25 -12.99 18.86
CA LEU A 703 0.63 -13.22 20.25
C LEU A 703 2.00 -13.92 20.39
N SER A 704 2.34 -14.86 19.50
CA SER A 704 3.61 -15.61 19.51
C SER A 704 4.86 -14.77 19.21
N ILE A 705 4.69 -13.54 18.72
CA ILE A 705 5.78 -12.59 18.51
C ILE A 705 6.41 -12.19 19.87
N PHE A 706 5.59 -12.11 20.93
CA PHE A 706 6.06 -11.82 22.28
C PHE A 706 6.61 -13.08 22.96
N HIS A 707 7.83 -13.01 23.53
CA HIS A 707 8.59 -14.18 23.94
C HIS A 707 7.88 -15.02 25.02
N GLU A 708 7.40 -14.39 26.09
CA GLU A 708 6.74 -15.07 27.21
C GLU A 708 5.38 -15.70 26.84
N ASN A 709 4.78 -15.32 25.70
CA ASN A 709 3.57 -15.96 25.20
C ASN A 709 3.87 -17.29 24.49
N LYS A 710 5.07 -17.46 23.92
CA LYS A 710 5.46 -18.69 23.21
C LYS A 710 5.36 -19.93 24.10
N ALA A 711 5.86 -19.82 25.34
CA ALA A 711 5.80 -20.91 26.32
C ALA A 711 4.34 -21.28 26.65
N ARG A 712 3.45 -20.30 26.84
CA ARG A 712 2.03 -20.52 27.09
C ARG A 712 1.32 -21.17 25.90
N ILE A 713 1.64 -20.77 24.67
CA ILE A 713 1.08 -21.35 23.44
C ILE A 713 1.48 -22.83 23.30
N VAL A 714 2.74 -23.18 23.62
CA VAL A 714 3.19 -24.58 23.66
C VAL A 714 2.51 -25.36 24.79
N GLN A 715 2.44 -24.80 26.00
CA GLN A 715 1.80 -25.43 27.17
C GLN A 715 0.30 -25.67 26.98
N ALA A 716 -0.39 -24.85 26.18
CA ALA A 716 -1.78 -25.03 25.80
C ALA A 716 -1.99 -26.12 24.72
N GLY A 717 -0.94 -26.75 24.20
CA GLY A 717 -1.04 -27.82 23.20
C GLY A 717 -1.18 -27.36 21.75
N ALA A 718 -0.95 -26.07 21.45
CA ALA A 718 -1.21 -25.49 20.12
C ALA A 718 -0.47 -26.18 18.97
N VAL A 719 0.72 -26.75 19.24
CA VAL A 719 1.63 -27.28 18.22
C VAL A 719 0.98 -28.39 17.40
N LYS A 720 0.21 -29.29 18.03
CA LYS A 720 -0.52 -30.36 17.33
C LYS A 720 -1.45 -29.79 16.25
N TYR A 721 -2.37 -28.92 16.66
CA TYR A 721 -3.35 -28.30 15.76
C TYR A 721 -2.70 -27.40 14.70
N LEU A 722 -1.53 -26.81 15.00
CA LEU A 722 -0.74 -26.07 14.02
C LEU A 722 -0.10 -26.98 12.96
N VAL A 723 0.33 -28.20 13.31
CA VAL A 723 0.80 -29.19 12.32
C VAL A 723 -0.38 -29.73 11.50
N GLU A 724 -1.53 -29.99 12.11
CA GLU A 724 -2.77 -30.37 11.38
C GLU A 724 -3.20 -29.29 10.37
N LEU A 725 -3.02 -28.00 10.68
CA LEU A 725 -3.30 -26.86 9.80
C LEU A 725 -2.22 -26.58 8.72
N MET A 726 -1.22 -27.45 8.60
CA MET A 726 -0.25 -27.41 7.49
C MET A 726 -0.65 -28.27 6.29
N ASP A 727 -1.77 -28.99 6.35
CA ASP A 727 -2.41 -29.57 5.17
C ASP A 727 -2.76 -28.44 4.16
N PRO A 728 -2.31 -28.52 2.89
CA PRO A 728 -2.70 -27.57 1.84
C PRO A 728 -4.22 -27.39 1.68
N ALA A 729 -5.02 -28.43 1.91
CA ALA A 729 -6.48 -28.38 1.85
C ALA A 729 -7.10 -27.50 2.95
N ALA A 730 -6.39 -27.26 4.06
CA ALA A 730 -6.82 -26.33 5.11
C ALA A 730 -6.58 -24.85 4.77
N GLY A 731 -5.81 -24.54 3.71
CA GLY A 731 -5.56 -23.17 3.24
C GLY A 731 -4.74 -22.28 4.19
N MET A 732 -4.23 -22.83 5.31
CA MET A 732 -3.65 -22.07 6.43
C MET A 732 -2.14 -22.24 6.62
N VAL A 733 -1.48 -23.03 5.74
CA VAL A 733 -0.08 -23.45 5.82
C VAL A 733 0.89 -22.31 6.17
N ASP A 734 0.89 -21.23 5.38
CA ASP A 734 1.80 -20.08 5.57
C ASP A 734 1.66 -19.41 6.96
N LYS A 735 0.46 -19.43 7.54
CA LYS A 735 0.21 -18.91 8.90
C LYS A 735 0.70 -19.90 9.95
N ALA A 736 0.32 -21.16 9.82
CA ALA A 736 0.67 -22.22 10.76
C ALA A 736 2.19 -22.38 10.89
N VAL A 737 2.90 -22.46 9.76
CA VAL A 737 4.37 -22.51 9.69
C VAL A 737 5.01 -21.27 10.34
N ALA A 738 4.42 -20.07 10.18
CA ALA A 738 4.92 -18.86 10.82
C ALA A 738 4.77 -18.89 12.35
N VAL A 739 3.70 -19.49 12.89
CA VAL A 739 3.58 -19.74 14.34
C VAL A 739 4.63 -20.76 14.78
N LEU A 740 4.78 -21.89 14.08
CA LEU A 740 5.77 -22.91 14.43
C LEU A 740 7.20 -22.37 14.38
N ALA A 741 7.55 -21.52 13.41
CA ALA A 741 8.84 -20.85 13.35
C ALA A 741 9.08 -19.93 14.57
N ASN A 742 8.06 -19.18 15.01
CA ASN A 742 8.13 -18.39 16.25
C ASN A 742 8.30 -19.29 17.49
N LEU A 743 7.59 -20.42 17.58
CA LEU A 743 7.69 -21.35 18.71
C LEU A 743 9.02 -22.12 18.74
N ALA A 744 9.58 -22.46 17.57
CA ALA A 744 10.90 -23.10 17.46
C ALA A 744 12.04 -22.24 18.04
N THR A 745 11.82 -20.93 18.28
CA THR A 745 12.81 -20.10 18.98
C THR A 745 12.99 -20.46 20.46
N ILE A 746 12.06 -21.19 21.11
CA ILE A 746 12.18 -21.63 22.52
C ILE A 746 12.36 -23.15 22.66
N PRO A 747 13.04 -23.67 23.71
CA PRO A 747 13.34 -25.11 23.86
C PRO A 747 12.09 -26.01 23.90
N GLU A 748 11.04 -25.56 24.57
CA GLU A 748 9.78 -26.29 24.73
C GLU A 748 9.08 -26.44 23.37
N GLY A 749 9.06 -25.37 22.58
CA GLY A 749 8.50 -25.36 21.22
C GLY A 749 9.28 -26.26 20.27
N ARG A 750 10.62 -26.28 20.34
CA ARG A 750 11.45 -27.23 19.56
C ARG A 750 11.10 -28.67 19.90
N THR A 751 10.97 -28.98 21.19
CA THR A 751 10.61 -30.32 21.67
C THR A 751 9.23 -30.74 21.16
N ALA A 752 8.21 -29.88 21.34
CA ALA A 752 6.85 -30.14 20.89
C ALA A 752 6.75 -30.32 19.36
N ILE A 753 7.40 -29.48 18.55
CA ILE A 753 7.37 -29.58 17.08
C ILE A 753 7.96 -30.92 16.59
N GLY A 754 9.00 -31.41 17.27
CA GLY A 754 9.60 -32.72 16.97
C GLY A 754 8.85 -33.92 17.56
N GLN A 755 7.86 -33.70 18.44
CA GLN A 755 6.99 -34.74 19.01
C GLN A 755 5.67 -34.86 18.21
N GLU A 756 5.02 -33.74 17.91
CA GLU A 756 3.75 -33.64 17.16
C GLU A 756 3.93 -33.82 15.64
N GLY A 757 4.97 -34.52 15.19
CA GLY A 757 5.16 -34.86 13.77
C GLY A 757 5.43 -33.68 12.81
N GLY A 758 5.81 -32.49 13.31
CA GLY A 758 5.97 -31.30 12.47
C GLY A 758 7.17 -31.32 11.52
N ILE A 759 8.15 -32.20 11.72
CA ILE A 759 9.39 -32.24 10.93
C ILE A 759 9.15 -32.59 9.44
N PRO A 760 8.48 -33.72 9.08
CA PRO A 760 8.16 -34.04 7.69
C PRO A 760 7.43 -32.91 6.96
N VAL A 761 6.36 -32.36 7.56
CA VAL A 761 5.52 -31.33 6.94
C VAL A 761 6.27 -29.99 6.79
N LEU A 762 7.21 -29.67 7.69
CA LEU A 762 8.13 -28.54 7.51
C LEU A 762 9.10 -28.75 6.33
N VAL A 763 9.53 -29.99 6.06
CA VAL A 763 10.37 -30.29 4.89
C VAL A 763 9.57 -30.22 3.59
N GLU A 764 8.34 -30.75 3.57
CA GLU A 764 7.41 -30.60 2.46
C GLU A 764 7.15 -29.13 2.11
N VAL A 765 6.95 -28.26 3.12
CA VAL A 765 6.80 -26.81 2.90
C VAL A 765 8.07 -26.17 2.34
N VAL A 766 9.28 -26.65 2.67
CA VAL A 766 10.53 -26.18 2.04
C VAL A 766 10.59 -26.54 0.54
N GLU A 767 9.94 -27.63 0.11
CA GLU A 767 9.88 -28.06 -1.29
C GLU A 767 8.73 -27.41 -2.08
N LEU A 768 7.50 -27.50 -1.56
CA LEU A 768 6.26 -27.15 -2.28
C LEU A 768 5.62 -25.82 -1.85
N GLY A 769 5.94 -25.32 -0.64
CA GLY A 769 5.27 -24.15 -0.05
C GLY A 769 5.51 -22.81 -0.78
N SER A 770 4.82 -21.76 -0.30
CA SER A 770 4.98 -20.39 -0.78
C SER A 770 6.39 -19.85 -0.50
N ALA A 771 6.78 -18.75 -1.13
CA ALA A 771 8.05 -18.08 -0.82
C ALA A 771 8.18 -17.67 0.66
N ARG A 772 7.07 -17.40 1.35
CA ARG A 772 7.03 -17.11 2.81
C ARG A 772 6.99 -18.39 3.64
N GLY A 773 6.21 -19.40 3.23
CA GLY A 773 6.20 -20.71 3.87
C GLY A 773 7.60 -21.33 3.90
N LYS A 774 8.31 -21.29 2.75
CA LYS A 774 9.70 -21.75 2.60
C LYS A 774 10.69 -21.01 3.51
N GLU A 775 10.56 -19.69 3.63
CA GLU A 775 11.39 -18.87 4.53
C GLU A 775 11.19 -19.26 6.00
N ASN A 776 9.93 -19.37 6.44
CA ASN A 776 9.58 -19.71 7.82
C ASN A 776 9.91 -21.18 8.16
N ALA A 777 9.66 -22.12 7.24
CA ALA A 777 9.98 -23.53 7.44
C ALA A 777 11.48 -23.77 7.53
N ALA A 778 12.29 -23.17 6.65
CA ALA A 778 13.74 -23.23 6.75
C ALA A 778 14.27 -22.63 8.07
N ALA A 779 13.64 -21.57 8.59
CA ALA A 779 13.96 -21.00 9.91
C ALA A 779 13.60 -21.95 11.08
N ALA A 780 12.43 -22.60 11.03
CA ALA A 780 12.01 -23.58 12.04
C ALA A 780 12.96 -24.79 12.07
N LEU A 781 13.26 -25.37 10.90
CA LEU A 781 14.20 -26.48 10.73
C LEU A 781 15.62 -26.10 11.20
N LEU A 782 16.08 -24.88 10.94
CA LEU A 782 17.36 -24.38 11.44
C LEU A 782 17.42 -24.36 12.97
N HIS A 783 16.38 -23.88 13.65
CA HIS A 783 16.30 -23.88 15.11
C HIS A 783 16.22 -25.30 15.72
N LEU A 784 15.51 -26.22 15.07
CA LEU A 784 15.43 -27.62 15.48
C LEU A 784 16.81 -28.31 15.37
N CYS A 785 17.43 -28.27 14.20
CA CYS A 785 18.69 -28.95 13.90
C CYS A 785 19.86 -28.41 14.73
N THR A 786 19.97 -27.09 14.90
CA THR A 786 21.05 -26.47 15.70
C THR A 786 20.99 -26.77 17.20
N THR A 787 19.86 -27.32 17.68
CA THR A 787 19.66 -27.66 19.10
C THR A 787 19.75 -29.16 19.37
N SER A 788 19.38 -30.01 18.41
CA SER A 788 19.09 -31.43 18.64
C SER A 788 19.64 -32.31 17.53
N SER A 789 20.61 -33.17 17.87
CA SER A 789 21.15 -34.19 16.97
C SER A 789 20.11 -35.22 16.52
N ARG A 790 19.06 -35.45 17.33
CA ARG A 790 17.89 -36.24 16.96
C ARG A 790 17.11 -35.56 15.83
N PHE A 791 16.75 -34.28 16.00
CA PHE A 791 15.99 -33.55 14.97
C PHE A 791 16.82 -33.33 13.70
N HIS A 792 18.12 -33.05 13.83
CA HIS A 792 19.07 -33.05 12.71
C HIS A 792 19.02 -34.37 11.91
N SER A 793 19.04 -35.52 12.60
CA SER A 793 18.96 -36.83 11.94
C SER A 793 17.60 -37.06 11.26
N MET A 794 16.50 -36.68 11.91
CA MET A 794 15.15 -36.76 11.32
C MET A 794 15.04 -35.90 10.05
N VAL A 795 15.45 -34.63 10.09
CA VAL A 795 15.40 -33.71 8.92
C VAL A 795 16.26 -34.21 7.74
N LEU A 796 17.33 -34.97 8.01
CA LEU A 796 18.10 -35.65 6.97
C LEU A 796 17.44 -36.95 6.45
N GLN A 797 16.64 -37.64 7.28
CA GLN A 797 15.87 -38.82 6.89
C GLN A 797 14.66 -38.44 6.01
N GLU A 798 13.98 -37.33 6.33
CA GLU A 798 12.93 -36.71 5.48
C GLU A 798 13.48 -36.10 4.18
N GLY A 799 14.76 -36.29 3.85
CA GLY A 799 15.30 -35.93 2.55
C GLY A 799 15.49 -34.43 2.30
N ALA A 800 15.48 -33.56 3.32
CA ALA A 800 15.44 -32.09 3.16
C ALA A 800 16.58 -31.44 2.35
N VAL A 801 17.64 -32.17 1.99
CA VAL A 801 18.86 -31.60 1.38
C VAL A 801 18.62 -31.03 -0.03
N PRO A 802 18.00 -31.72 -1.01
CA PRO A 802 17.74 -31.12 -2.33
C PRO A 802 16.78 -29.92 -2.29
N PRO A 803 15.65 -29.93 -1.55
CA PRO A 803 14.81 -28.74 -1.36
C PRO A 803 15.57 -27.56 -0.76
N LEU A 804 16.40 -27.77 0.26
CA LEU A 804 17.23 -26.71 0.84
C LEU A 804 18.31 -26.20 -0.13
N VAL A 805 18.90 -27.06 -0.97
CA VAL A 805 19.85 -26.65 -2.01
C VAL A 805 19.15 -25.80 -3.06
N ALA A 806 17.97 -26.18 -3.54
CA ALA A 806 17.17 -25.37 -4.45
C ALA A 806 16.82 -24.02 -3.81
N LEU A 807 16.30 -24.02 -2.58
CA LEU A 807 15.95 -22.79 -1.84
C LEU A 807 17.15 -21.86 -1.62
N SER A 808 18.36 -22.42 -1.42
CA SER A 808 19.60 -21.65 -1.28
C SER A 808 20.01 -20.90 -2.56
N GLN A 809 19.48 -21.31 -3.72
CA GLN A 809 19.75 -20.74 -5.04
C GLN A 809 18.62 -19.80 -5.49
N SER A 810 17.35 -20.17 -5.31
CA SER A 810 16.18 -19.47 -5.89
C SER A 810 15.27 -18.75 -4.88
N GLY A 811 15.44 -18.93 -3.56
CA GLY A 811 14.56 -18.36 -2.55
C GLY A 811 14.62 -16.84 -2.36
N THR A 812 13.82 -16.30 -1.43
CA THR A 812 13.98 -14.92 -0.92
C THR A 812 15.39 -14.72 -0.32
N PRO A 813 15.92 -13.49 -0.20
CA PRO A 813 17.24 -13.26 0.39
C PRO A 813 17.40 -13.90 1.78
N ARG A 814 16.35 -13.86 2.62
CA ARG A 814 16.32 -14.50 3.93
C ARG A 814 16.17 -16.03 3.83
N ALA A 815 15.34 -16.54 2.92
CA ALA A 815 15.23 -17.99 2.71
C ALA A 815 16.55 -18.59 2.24
N LYS A 816 17.29 -17.90 1.35
CA LYS A 816 18.67 -18.27 0.97
C LYS A 816 19.59 -18.27 2.18
N GLU A 817 19.57 -17.22 3.00
CA GLU A 817 20.37 -17.13 4.24
C GLU A 817 20.10 -18.32 5.19
N LYS A 818 18.83 -18.65 5.49
CA LYS A 818 18.49 -19.75 6.40
C LYS A 818 18.80 -21.12 5.80
N ALA A 819 18.54 -21.32 4.51
CA ALA A 819 18.89 -22.55 3.81
C ALA A 819 20.42 -22.78 3.77
N GLN A 820 21.20 -21.74 3.48
CA GLN A 820 22.67 -21.81 3.48
C GLN A 820 23.21 -22.06 4.90
N ALA A 821 22.65 -21.42 5.93
CA ALA A 821 22.99 -21.69 7.32
C ALA A 821 22.74 -23.16 7.71
N LEU A 822 21.57 -23.71 7.37
CA LEU A 822 21.21 -25.10 7.66
C LEU A 822 22.07 -26.11 6.89
N LEU A 823 22.32 -25.87 5.59
CA LEU A 823 23.24 -26.68 4.78
C LEU A 823 24.69 -26.62 5.31
N SER A 824 25.15 -25.47 5.80
CA SER A 824 26.47 -25.35 6.42
C SER A 824 26.57 -26.15 7.73
N HIS A 825 25.50 -26.13 8.53
CA HIS A 825 25.42 -26.92 9.76
C HIS A 825 25.49 -28.43 9.47
N PHE A 826 24.71 -28.91 8.47
CA PHE A 826 24.79 -30.31 8.02
C PHE A 826 26.18 -30.71 7.50
N ARG A 827 26.88 -29.81 6.80
CA ARG A 827 28.26 -30.05 6.35
C ARG A 827 29.21 -30.15 7.55
N ASN A 828 29.15 -29.22 8.48
CA ASN A 828 30.04 -29.20 9.64
C ASN A 828 29.84 -30.44 10.54
N HIS A 829 28.59 -30.85 10.75
CA HIS A 829 28.29 -32.02 11.59
C HIS A 829 28.77 -33.35 11.00
N ARG A 830 28.84 -33.48 9.65
CA ARG A 830 29.46 -34.63 8.98
C ARG A 830 30.98 -34.69 9.21
N HIS A 831 31.68 -33.57 9.10
CA HIS A 831 33.13 -33.52 9.33
C HIS A 831 33.51 -33.74 10.80
N GLY A 832 32.69 -33.25 11.75
CA GLY A 832 32.91 -33.47 13.18
C GLY A 832 32.86 -34.95 13.60
N ASN A 833 32.02 -35.77 12.96
CA ASN A 833 31.97 -37.21 13.22
C ASN A 833 33.08 -37.99 12.48
N ALA A 834 33.55 -37.51 11.32
CA ALA A 834 34.62 -38.15 10.56
C ALA A 834 36.00 -38.07 11.26
N GLY A 835 36.18 -37.13 12.21
CA GLY A 835 37.41 -36.97 13.00
C GLY A 835 37.45 -37.75 14.32
N ARG A 836 36.58 -38.75 14.52
CA ARG A 836 36.50 -39.59 15.73
C ARG A 836 36.28 -41.09 15.44
N GLY A 837 36.61 -41.54 14.23
CA GLY A 837 36.67 -42.95 13.84
C GLY A 837 38.09 -43.50 13.93
#